data_AF-A0A971M792-F1
#
_entry.id   AF-A0A971M792-F1
#
_cell.length_a   1.000
_cell.length_b   1.000
_cell.length_c   1.000
_cell.angle_alpha   90.00
_cell.angle_beta   90.00
_cell.angle_gamma   90.00
#
_symmetry.space_group_name_H-M   'P 1'
#
loop_
_entity.id
_entity.type
_entity.pdbx_description
1 polymer ?
#
loop_
_entity_poly.entity_id
_entity_poly.type
_entity_poly.pdbx_seq_one_letter_code
_entity_poly.pdbx_strand_id
1 'polypeptide(L)'
;MQAKLEDVLKDKERELKLYQRFLDLKAFCEESIFPGIDLPLKSHAEALKGLMEAIIPDPKDRREEMFSGEIFVLLCVAYLHDTGFIKHYEWNHNREILNSDVIPDKGLFLNYEIGRHLNIPMSAMEIINAVIYSHSIKKIPLEWEIEEDGKKALIRNTRILVQIFDFCHVLLDAFDSGPNHLSLRRRGVVREVLQPRDAKVDIDAREGLIRVKYSAASPHNLHVMEKARSYVQSMFDFFKQQISGRLGFQYSDILWDITSDFHYSPDPWDGPRFSPWNEMETPRFNRWDEASLLLDTLFALGHATVVGDPGTGKTTVLKAFVMRELLSLASNVFYCEVWKNPVNEIRYAVSRKCGRFEYSDLDIISICRKLVKDGPCVFVIDSCERLANIEEREREKFERFVSFCLDQEDVYLVMCGDKGTFLDWCSPFPGFKVASIHEVKPIKGASVIEVYGEEKTVFNADGCYTPIECELMQASLDLERVLFDILAKVRDDGECRAVLAVMAEKKRQFLQRYALDDLFFETRVSRSWILSYLIFLKERDIVTESGYGGINYYALSNRCLRDPLYSVLKLDEFEEKGKVREALHDAVTREVFLEEKTLAMIEKWKDHMVFSREDIGWILGSLVVHSRDYSGFLEKAKTDGLGVDIHPILKLLYLDDAGKRKEAVKLLVESRDKRMVNPLLQHLRQEDVPEIKKLLIKGIGLVGKKGAFLAIINTLREIGDRQLQLKAIDFFYSMSDGKAEEFLVDIREYEKDPIVLTKIDSLLSILGVSG
;
A
#
# COMPACT_ATOMS: atom_id res chain seq x y z
N MET A 1 -76.17 37.79 22.55
CA MET A 1 -76.08 36.33 22.30
C MET A 1 -76.15 36.04 20.81
N GLN A 2 -77.17 36.53 20.10
CA GLN A 2 -77.36 36.33 18.65
C GLN A 2 -76.20 36.87 17.79
N ALA A 3 -75.69 38.08 18.06
CA ALA A 3 -74.50 38.61 17.36
C ALA A 3 -73.23 37.76 17.55
N LYS A 4 -73.00 37.23 18.77
CA LYS A 4 -71.88 36.30 19.02
C LYS A 4 -72.06 34.97 18.29
N LEU A 5 -73.30 34.50 18.13
CA LEU A 5 -73.59 33.27 17.40
C LEU A 5 -73.42 33.46 15.89
N GLU A 6 -73.79 34.63 15.36
CA GLU A 6 -73.59 35.01 13.95
C GLU A 6 -72.12 35.19 13.62
N ASP A 7 -71.32 35.78 14.50
CA ASP A 7 -69.86 35.88 14.32
C ASP A 7 -69.21 34.49 14.34
N VAL A 8 -69.60 33.63 15.29
CA VAL A 8 -69.12 32.22 15.33
C VAL A 8 -69.54 31.46 14.07
N LEU A 9 -70.78 31.64 13.59
CA LEU A 9 -71.26 30.98 12.37
C LEU A 9 -70.53 31.49 11.12
N LYS A 10 -70.26 32.80 11.02
CA LYS A 10 -69.48 33.38 9.92
C LYS A 10 -68.02 32.90 9.94
N ASP A 11 -67.42 32.76 11.10
CA ASP A 11 -66.07 32.21 11.23
C ASP A 11 -66.05 30.73 10.85
N LYS A 12 -67.04 29.93 11.28
CA LYS A 12 -67.18 28.52 10.87
C LYS A 12 -67.45 28.36 9.38
N GLU A 13 -68.22 29.27 8.77
CA GLU A 13 -68.50 29.27 7.33
C GLU A 13 -67.26 29.68 6.53
N ARG A 14 -66.46 30.64 7.03
CA ARG A 14 -65.15 31.00 6.46
C ARG A 14 -64.17 29.84 6.53
N GLU A 15 -64.11 29.14 7.67
CA GLU A 15 -63.29 27.94 7.87
C GLU A 15 -63.69 26.81 6.90
N LEU A 16 -65.00 26.55 6.72
CA LEU A 16 -65.50 25.56 5.76
C LEU A 16 -65.18 25.91 4.30
N LYS A 17 -65.28 27.19 3.92
CA LYS A 17 -64.92 27.66 2.57
C LYS A 17 -63.42 27.58 2.33
N LEU A 18 -62.59 27.86 3.35
CA LEU A 18 -61.15 27.62 3.29
C LEU A 18 -60.91 26.12 3.09
N TYR A 19 -61.48 25.26 3.94
CA TYR A 19 -61.37 23.79 3.87
C TYR A 19 -61.68 23.24 2.46
N GLN A 20 -62.77 23.68 1.86
CA GLN A 20 -63.15 23.28 0.51
C GLN A 20 -62.13 23.73 -0.55
N ARG A 21 -61.58 24.95 -0.44
CA ARG A 21 -60.59 25.48 -1.41
C ARG A 21 -59.31 24.66 -1.50
N PHE A 22 -58.94 23.94 -0.45
CA PHE A 22 -57.80 23.01 -0.48
C PHE A 22 -58.13 21.64 -0.99
N LEU A 23 -59.32 21.13 -0.70
CA LEU A 23 -59.73 19.88 -1.33
C LEU A 23 -59.73 20.05 -2.85
N ASP A 24 -60.19 21.22 -3.32
CA ASP A 24 -60.10 21.60 -4.73
C ASP A 24 -58.63 21.69 -5.23
N LEU A 25 -57.74 22.38 -4.50
CA LEU A 25 -56.33 22.54 -4.91
C LEU A 25 -55.55 21.22 -4.86
N LYS A 26 -55.81 20.38 -3.85
CA LYS A 26 -55.26 19.04 -3.72
C LYS A 26 -55.69 18.15 -4.87
N ALA A 27 -56.98 18.12 -5.18
CA ALA A 27 -57.52 17.38 -6.31
C ALA A 27 -56.89 17.87 -7.63
N PHE A 28 -56.77 19.19 -7.84
CA PHE A 28 -56.10 19.75 -9.01
C PHE A 28 -54.67 19.22 -9.18
N CYS A 29 -53.85 19.25 -8.12
CA CYS A 29 -52.48 18.78 -8.23
C CYS A 29 -52.36 17.25 -8.41
N GLU A 30 -53.19 16.47 -7.71
CA GLU A 30 -53.20 15.01 -7.83
C GLU A 30 -53.71 14.55 -9.21
N GLU A 31 -54.66 15.27 -9.81
CA GLU A 31 -55.28 14.92 -11.09
C GLU A 31 -54.57 15.55 -12.30
N SER A 32 -53.96 16.74 -12.16
CA SER A 32 -53.42 17.52 -13.28
C SER A 32 -51.89 17.62 -13.30
N ILE A 33 -51.21 17.62 -12.14
CA ILE A 33 -49.76 17.84 -12.05
C ILE A 33 -49.01 16.51 -11.89
N PHE A 34 -49.41 15.67 -10.94
CA PHE A 34 -48.68 14.43 -10.61
C PHE A 34 -48.62 13.39 -11.74
N PRO A 35 -49.64 13.24 -12.60
CA PRO A 35 -49.57 12.33 -13.74
C PRO A 35 -48.56 12.73 -14.82
N GLY A 36 -48.11 13.99 -14.84
CA GLY A 36 -47.16 14.52 -15.83
C GLY A 36 -45.67 14.38 -15.45
N ILE A 37 -45.37 13.70 -14.35
CA ILE A 37 -44.02 13.58 -13.78
C ILE A 37 -43.39 12.23 -14.16
N ASP A 38 -42.23 12.27 -14.83
CA ASP A 38 -41.46 11.08 -15.20
C ASP A 38 -40.55 10.54 -14.07
N LEU A 39 -40.18 9.26 -14.17
CA LEU A 39 -39.17 8.64 -13.30
C LEU A 39 -37.76 9.17 -13.66
N PRO A 40 -36.86 9.44 -12.69
CA PRO A 40 -36.91 9.06 -11.26
C PRO A 40 -37.62 10.07 -10.33
N LEU A 41 -38.02 11.24 -10.84
CA LEU A 41 -38.53 12.36 -10.02
C LEU A 41 -39.82 12.04 -9.29
N LYS A 42 -40.68 11.23 -9.89
CA LYS A 42 -41.90 10.74 -9.26
C LYS A 42 -41.63 10.07 -7.91
N SER A 43 -40.62 9.18 -7.84
CA SER A 43 -40.26 8.46 -6.61
C SER A 43 -39.76 9.39 -5.50
N HIS A 44 -38.96 10.40 -5.87
CA HIS A 44 -38.43 11.39 -4.91
C HIS A 44 -39.54 12.31 -4.37
N ALA A 45 -40.46 12.76 -5.23
CA ALA A 45 -41.61 13.57 -4.84
C ALA A 45 -42.56 12.80 -3.90
N GLU A 46 -42.82 11.51 -4.18
CA GLU A 46 -43.63 10.64 -3.33
C GLU A 46 -42.99 10.42 -1.94
N ALA A 47 -41.68 10.20 -1.88
CA ALA A 47 -40.95 10.03 -0.62
C ALA A 47 -40.93 11.31 0.24
N LEU A 48 -40.66 12.46 -0.39
CA LEU A 48 -40.68 13.76 0.28
C LEU A 48 -42.08 14.09 0.81
N LYS A 49 -43.13 13.84 0.01
CA LYS A 49 -44.53 13.96 0.43
C LYS A 49 -44.79 13.14 1.70
N GLY A 50 -44.38 11.87 1.71
CA GLY A 50 -44.54 10.99 2.87
C GLY A 50 -43.84 11.52 4.13
N LEU A 51 -42.60 12.01 4.01
CA LEU A 51 -41.86 12.59 5.14
C LEU A 51 -42.53 13.85 5.70
N MET A 52 -43.00 14.73 4.81
CA MET A 52 -43.66 15.97 5.20
C MET A 52 -45.01 15.70 5.90
N GLU A 53 -45.81 14.79 5.36
CA GLU A 53 -47.07 14.35 5.97
C GLU A 53 -46.83 13.74 7.35
N ALA A 54 -45.73 13.00 7.53
CA ALA A 54 -45.37 12.40 8.82
C ALA A 54 -44.81 13.40 9.85
N ILE A 55 -44.13 14.48 9.43
CA ILE A 55 -43.58 15.51 10.32
C ILE A 55 -44.64 16.51 10.79
N ILE A 56 -45.68 16.72 10.01
CA ILE A 56 -46.73 17.68 10.37
C ILE A 56 -47.71 16.96 11.32
N PRO A 57 -47.87 17.43 12.57
CA PRO A 57 -48.75 16.77 13.53
C PRO A 57 -50.20 16.80 13.06
N ASP A 58 -50.93 15.71 13.35
CA ASP A 58 -52.37 15.66 13.14
C ASP A 58 -53.05 16.82 13.88
N PRO A 59 -53.85 17.66 13.20
CA PRO A 59 -54.49 18.81 13.80
C PRO A 59 -55.52 18.35 14.84
N LYS A 60 -55.33 18.74 16.12
CA LYS A 60 -56.28 18.44 17.22
C LYS A 60 -57.65 19.10 17.03
N ASP A 61 -57.72 20.19 16.27
CA ASP A 61 -58.96 20.85 15.88
C ASP A 61 -58.85 21.29 14.42
N ARG A 62 -59.83 20.96 13.58
CA ARG A 62 -59.74 21.17 12.12
C ARG A 62 -59.86 22.64 11.67
N ARG A 63 -59.51 23.61 12.53
CA ARG A 63 -60.06 24.98 12.47
C ARG A 63 -59.04 26.11 12.33
N GLU A 64 -57.81 26.04 12.83
CA GLU A 64 -56.96 27.26 12.86
C GLU A 64 -55.62 27.20 12.11
N GLU A 65 -55.07 26.03 11.78
CA GLU A 65 -53.66 25.92 11.34
C GLU A 65 -53.45 24.97 10.14
N MET A 66 -54.53 24.37 9.65
CA MET A 66 -54.56 23.09 8.92
C MET A 66 -54.03 23.06 7.48
N PHE A 67 -53.55 24.15 6.90
CA PHE A 67 -53.59 24.30 5.44
C PHE A 67 -52.27 24.59 4.74
N SER A 68 -51.25 24.97 5.48
CA SER A 68 -49.98 25.34 4.88
C SER A 68 -49.15 24.12 4.49
N GLY A 69 -49.34 22.97 5.15
CA GLY A 69 -48.58 21.73 4.93
C GLY A 69 -48.83 21.03 3.59
N GLU A 70 -50.06 20.62 3.29
CA GLU A 70 -50.34 19.90 2.04
C GLU A 70 -50.24 20.82 0.81
N ILE A 71 -50.65 22.09 0.89
CA ILE A 71 -50.41 23.08 -0.18
C ILE A 71 -48.91 23.24 -0.44
N PHE A 72 -48.11 23.20 0.63
CA PHE A 72 -46.67 23.26 0.48
C PHE A 72 -46.10 21.96 -0.09
N VAL A 73 -46.60 20.77 0.27
CA VAL A 73 -46.28 19.50 -0.42
C VAL A 73 -46.59 19.60 -1.93
N LEU A 74 -47.71 20.23 -2.30
CA LEU A 74 -48.09 20.48 -3.69
C LEU A 74 -47.14 21.50 -4.39
N LEU A 75 -46.72 22.57 -3.69
CA LEU A 75 -45.70 23.52 -4.16
C LEU A 75 -44.29 22.88 -4.21
N CYS A 76 -44.03 21.88 -3.37
CA CYS A 76 -42.80 21.08 -3.38
C CYS A 76 -42.80 20.06 -4.51
N VAL A 77 -43.94 19.64 -5.02
CA VAL A 77 -43.96 18.88 -6.27
C VAL A 77 -43.55 19.75 -7.47
N ALA A 78 -43.67 21.07 -7.37
CA ALA A 78 -43.05 21.99 -8.32
C ALA A 78 -41.52 22.12 -8.17
N TYR A 79 -40.91 21.57 -7.10
CA TYR A 79 -39.46 21.48 -6.90
C TYR A 79 -38.79 20.41 -7.80
N LEU A 80 -39.50 19.80 -8.74
CA LEU A 80 -38.89 18.91 -9.73
C LEU A 80 -37.92 19.57 -10.72
N HIS A 81 -37.54 20.81 -10.51
CA HIS A 81 -36.53 21.47 -11.32
C HIS A 81 -35.44 22.04 -10.45
N ASP A 82 -34.57 21.15 -9.95
CA ASP A 82 -33.18 21.54 -9.83
C ASP A 82 -32.72 22.00 -11.22
N THR A 83 -32.44 23.30 -11.31
CA THR A 83 -31.87 23.97 -12.49
C THR A 83 -30.64 23.27 -13.07
N GLY A 84 -30.00 22.36 -12.32
CA GLY A 84 -28.90 21.51 -12.77
C GLY A 84 -29.23 20.48 -13.86
N PHE A 85 -30.47 19.97 -13.93
CA PHE A 85 -30.81 18.81 -14.80
C PHE A 85 -31.62 19.15 -16.06
N ILE A 86 -31.91 20.43 -16.32
CA ILE A 86 -32.68 20.88 -17.50
C ILE A 86 -32.02 20.45 -18.84
N LYS A 87 -30.71 20.19 -18.85
CA LYS A 87 -29.96 19.74 -20.04
C LYS A 87 -30.31 18.32 -20.51
N HIS A 88 -30.93 17.50 -19.66
CA HIS A 88 -31.26 16.10 -19.96
C HIS A 88 -32.70 15.90 -20.46
N TYR A 89 -33.52 16.95 -20.43
CA TYR A 89 -34.86 16.93 -21.00
C TYR A 89 -34.82 17.47 -22.44
N GLU A 90 -35.52 16.83 -23.38
CA GLU A 90 -35.57 17.21 -24.81
C GLU A 90 -36.39 18.50 -25.06
N TRP A 91 -36.11 19.57 -24.30
CA TRP A 91 -36.83 20.83 -24.36
C TRP A 91 -36.14 21.80 -25.32
N ASN A 92 -36.37 21.57 -26.61
CA ASN A 92 -35.68 22.21 -27.73
C ASN A 92 -35.72 23.76 -27.74
N HIS A 93 -36.70 24.39 -27.07
CA HIS A 93 -36.87 25.85 -27.06
C HIS A 93 -35.92 26.59 -26.09
N ASN A 94 -35.21 25.88 -25.20
CA ASN A 94 -34.44 26.50 -24.10
C ASN A 94 -32.91 26.43 -24.27
N ARG A 95 -32.40 25.90 -25.40
CA ARG A 95 -30.96 25.68 -25.65
C ARG A 95 -30.11 26.95 -25.58
N GLU A 96 -30.61 28.09 -26.05
CA GLU A 96 -29.87 29.36 -26.03
C GLU A 96 -29.76 29.94 -24.60
N ILE A 97 -30.79 29.77 -23.77
CA ILE A 97 -30.82 30.22 -22.38
C ILE A 97 -29.91 29.33 -21.51
N LEU A 98 -29.91 28.01 -21.76
CA LEU A 98 -29.07 27.03 -21.06
C LEU A 98 -27.56 27.24 -21.27
N ASN A 99 -27.15 27.94 -22.33
CA ASN A 99 -25.75 28.21 -22.67
C ASN A 99 -25.23 29.60 -22.24
N SER A 100 -26.05 30.42 -21.57
CA SER A 100 -25.66 31.74 -21.04
C SER A 100 -24.99 31.65 -19.66
N ASP A 101 -23.95 32.47 -19.42
CA ASP A 101 -23.08 32.47 -18.22
C ASP A 101 -23.63 33.29 -17.02
N VAL A 102 -24.83 33.86 -17.11
CA VAL A 102 -25.43 34.65 -16.01
C VAL A 102 -26.33 33.75 -15.15
N ILE A 103 -25.97 33.54 -13.87
CA ILE A 103 -26.47 32.40 -13.06
C ILE A 103 -27.75 32.68 -12.23
N PRO A 104 -27.96 33.83 -11.56
CA PRO A 104 -29.12 33.99 -10.67
C PRO A 104 -30.46 34.15 -11.40
N ASP A 105 -30.50 34.97 -12.45
CA ASP A 105 -31.73 35.28 -13.19
C ASP A 105 -32.17 34.14 -14.11
N LYS A 106 -31.24 33.26 -14.47
CA LYS A 106 -31.46 32.09 -15.32
C LYS A 106 -32.34 31.03 -14.65
N GLY A 107 -32.15 30.79 -13.34
CA GLY A 107 -32.94 29.82 -12.59
C GLY A 107 -34.39 30.27 -12.36
N LEU A 108 -34.59 31.55 -12.05
CA LEU A 108 -35.92 32.16 -11.93
C LEU A 108 -36.70 32.10 -13.25
N PHE A 109 -36.06 32.42 -14.38
CA PHE A 109 -36.70 32.40 -15.69
C PHE A 109 -37.15 30.99 -16.12
N LEU A 110 -36.29 29.99 -15.93
CA LEU A 110 -36.60 28.60 -16.25
C LEU A 110 -37.77 28.08 -15.41
N ASN A 111 -37.81 28.43 -14.11
CA ASN A 111 -38.92 28.08 -13.23
C ASN A 111 -40.26 28.65 -13.72
N TYR A 112 -40.32 29.90 -14.19
CA TYR A 112 -41.57 30.48 -14.69
C TYR A 112 -42.11 29.81 -15.97
N GLU A 113 -41.23 29.40 -16.90
CA GLU A 113 -41.63 28.66 -18.11
C GLU A 113 -42.13 27.25 -17.79
N ILE A 114 -41.53 26.58 -16.81
CA ILE A 114 -42.02 25.30 -16.28
C ILE A 114 -43.41 25.48 -15.67
N GLY A 115 -43.58 26.50 -14.83
CA GLY A 115 -44.87 26.84 -14.25
C GLY A 115 -45.94 27.05 -15.32
N ARG A 116 -45.59 27.70 -16.42
CA ARG A 116 -46.47 27.87 -17.58
C ARG A 116 -46.83 26.55 -18.27
N HIS A 117 -45.88 25.64 -18.44
CA HIS A 117 -46.11 24.34 -19.08
C HIS A 117 -46.97 23.39 -18.23
N LEU A 118 -46.81 23.45 -16.91
CA LEU A 118 -47.56 22.64 -15.94
C LEU A 118 -48.85 23.32 -15.46
N ASN A 119 -49.24 24.45 -16.07
CA ASN A 119 -50.39 25.28 -15.67
C ASN A 119 -50.40 25.66 -14.18
N ILE A 120 -49.24 26.00 -13.62
CA ILE A 120 -49.09 26.46 -12.24
C ILE A 120 -49.36 27.98 -12.17
N PRO A 121 -50.19 28.45 -11.22
CA PRO A 121 -50.43 29.87 -11.02
C PRO A 121 -49.16 30.69 -10.74
N MET A 122 -49.09 31.91 -11.30
CA MET A 122 -47.94 32.80 -11.12
C MET A 122 -47.65 33.12 -9.64
N SER A 123 -48.69 33.34 -8.84
CA SER A 123 -48.56 33.56 -7.38
C SER A 123 -48.03 32.34 -6.63
N ALA A 124 -48.28 31.12 -7.12
CA ALA A 124 -47.70 29.90 -6.58
C ALA A 124 -46.20 29.80 -6.94
N MET A 125 -45.83 30.20 -8.16
CA MET A 125 -44.43 30.24 -8.61
C MET A 125 -43.56 31.21 -7.81
N GLU A 126 -44.09 32.35 -7.38
CA GLU A 126 -43.38 33.28 -6.50
C GLU A 126 -43.05 32.66 -5.13
N ILE A 127 -43.99 31.88 -4.57
CA ILE A 127 -43.79 31.16 -3.31
C ILE A 127 -42.73 30.08 -3.47
N ILE A 128 -42.80 29.31 -4.57
CA ILE A 128 -41.82 28.28 -4.92
C ILE A 128 -40.42 28.89 -5.01
N ASN A 129 -40.26 30.00 -5.72
CA ASN A 129 -38.97 30.69 -5.84
C ASN A 129 -38.45 31.20 -4.48
N ALA A 130 -39.33 31.72 -3.61
CA ALA A 130 -38.96 32.16 -2.27
C ALA A 130 -38.48 31.01 -1.37
N VAL A 131 -39.04 29.81 -1.55
CA VAL A 131 -38.65 28.58 -0.84
C VAL A 131 -37.34 28.04 -1.39
N ILE A 132 -37.17 28.02 -2.72
CA ILE A 132 -35.96 27.52 -3.41
C ILE A 132 -34.73 28.33 -3.02
N TYR A 133 -34.82 29.66 -3.14
CA TYR A 133 -33.73 30.59 -2.87
C TYR A 133 -33.78 31.16 -1.45
N SER A 134 -34.41 30.45 -0.51
CA SER A 134 -34.53 30.88 0.90
C SER A 134 -33.18 31.17 1.57
N HIS A 135 -32.10 30.53 1.10
CA HIS A 135 -30.72 30.75 1.52
C HIS A 135 -30.07 32.02 0.93
N SER A 136 -30.65 32.57 -0.15
CA SER A 136 -30.15 33.73 -0.91
C SER A 136 -31.05 34.99 -0.78
N ILE A 137 -32.35 34.81 -0.52
CA ILE A 137 -33.35 35.88 -0.43
C ILE A 137 -33.46 36.39 1.02
N LYS A 138 -33.19 37.69 1.24
CA LYS A 138 -33.11 38.30 2.58
C LYS A 138 -34.45 38.56 3.29
N LYS A 139 -35.59 38.46 2.61
CA LYS A 139 -36.93 38.64 3.23
C LYS A 139 -37.96 37.68 2.61
N ILE A 140 -38.41 36.72 3.40
CA ILE A 140 -39.57 35.87 3.08
C ILE A 140 -40.79 36.46 3.80
N PRO A 141 -41.86 36.85 3.10
CA PRO A 141 -43.12 37.31 3.69
C PRO A 141 -43.72 36.28 4.66
N LEU A 142 -44.29 36.78 5.77
CA LEU A 142 -44.96 35.97 6.79
C LEU A 142 -46.25 35.32 6.28
N GLU A 143 -46.90 35.94 5.29
CA GLU A 143 -48.12 35.46 4.65
C GLU A 143 -48.01 35.63 3.13
N TRP A 144 -48.61 34.70 2.38
CA TRP A 144 -48.72 34.72 0.92
C TRP A 144 -50.15 34.40 0.49
N GLU A 145 -50.59 34.98 -0.61
CA GLU A 145 -51.90 34.70 -1.21
C GLU A 145 -51.70 34.10 -2.60
N ILE A 146 -52.28 32.92 -2.83
CA ILE A 146 -52.38 32.28 -4.14
C ILE A 146 -53.76 32.61 -4.71
N GLU A 147 -53.79 33.17 -5.92
CA GLU A 147 -55.04 33.49 -6.63
C GLU A 147 -55.09 32.77 -7.98
N GLU A 148 -56.15 32.00 -8.22
CA GLU A 148 -56.38 31.22 -9.44
C GLU A 148 -57.88 31.20 -9.76
N ASP A 149 -58.27 31.59 -10.98
CA ASP A 149 -59.66 31.60 -11.47
C ASP A 149 -60.70 32.19 -10.49
N GLY A 150 -60.32 33.27 -9.77
CA GLY A 150 -61.18 33.93 -8.78
C GLY A 150 -61.28 33.23 -7.42
N LYS A 151 -60.55 32.12 -7.22
CA LYS A 151 -60.34 31.46 -5.93
C LYS A 151 -59.06 31.99 -5.28
N LYS A 152 -59.10 32.23 -3.96
CA LYS A 152 -57.98 32.76 -3.17
C LYS A 152 -57.63 31.79 -2.04
N ALA A 153 -56.37 31.40 -1.94
CA ALA A 153 -55.83 30.61 -0.82
C ALA A 153 -54.74 31.42 -0.13
N LEU A 154 -54.71 31.40 1.21
CA LEU A 154 -53.75 32.18 1.99
C LEU A 154 -52.84 31.24 2.78
N ILE A 155 -51.53 31.36 2.57
CA ILE A 155 -50.48 30.63 3.27
C ILE A 155 -49.93 31.53 4.37
N ARG A 156 -50.10 31.12 5.63
CA ARG A 156 -49.51 31.82 6.80
C ARG A 156 -48.29 31.05 7.32
N ASN A 157 -47.35 31.77 7.92
CA ASN A 157 -46.15 31.22 8.55
C ASN A 157 -45.23 30.48 7.56
N THR A 158 -45.01 31.06 6.38
CA THR A 158 -44.12 30.56 5.32
C THR A 158 -42.73 30.19 5.83
N ARG A 159 -42.24 30.89 6.85
CA ARG A 159 -40.95 30.60 7.49
C ARG A 159 -40.92 29.21 8.14
N ILE A 160 -42.00 28.77 8.78
CA ILE A 160 -42.07 27.44 9.42
C ILE A 160 -42.08 26.35 8.34
N LEU A 161 -42.80 26.58 7.24
CA LEU A 161 -42.85 25.65 6.11
C LEU A 161 -41.48 25.47 5.46
N VAL A 162 -40.73 26.55 5.26
CA VAL A 162 -39.35 26.49 4.76
C VAL A 162 -38.47 25.63 5.69
N GLN A 163 -38.65 25.71 7.01
CA GLN A 163 -37.89 24.89 7.95
C GLN A 163 -38.28 23.40 7.89
N ILE A 164 -39.58 23.11 7.77
CA ILE A 164 -40.08 21.74 7.59
C ILE A 164 -39.52 21.15 6.28
N PHE A 165 -39.58 21.91 5.20
CA PHE A 165 -39.05 21.52 3.90
C PHE A 165 -37.57 21.21 3.93
N ASP A 166 -36.79 22.14 4.51
CA ASP A 166 -35.35 22.03 4.62
C ASP A 166 -34.94 20.81 5.44
N PHE A 167 -35.68 20.52 6.52
CA PHE A 167 -35.40 19.36 7.36
C PHE A 167 -35.85 18.03 6.72
N CYS A 168 -36.98 18.00 6.02
CA CYS A 168 -37.40 16.82 5.25
C CYS A 168 -36.36 16.45 4.18
N HIS A 169 -35.76 17.44 3.52
CA HIS A 169 -34.65 17.22 2.58
C HIS A 169 -33.41 16.64 3.26
N VAL A 170 -33.08 17.10 4.47
CA VAL A 170 -31.97 16.53 5.23
C VAL A 170 -32.21 15.03 5.52
N LEU A 171 -33.43 14.66 5.91
CA LEU A 171 -33.79 13.26 6.15
C LEU A 171 -33.80 12.43 4.86
N LEU A 172 -34.35 12.98 3.77
CA LEU A 172 -34.41 12.29 2.47
C LEU A 172 -33.01 12.10 1.85
N ASP A 173 -32.15 13.13 1.92
CA ASP A 173 -30.78 13.09 1.45
C ASP A 173 -29.93 12.09 2.28
N ALA A 174 -30.19 12.03 3.59
CA ALA A 174 -29.46 11.14 4.50
C ALA A 174 -29.90 9.67 4.40
N PHE A 175 -31.19 9.37 4.20
CA PHE A 175 -31.72 8.01 4.40
C PHE A 175 -32.38 7.36 3.19
N ASP A 176 -32.79 8.11 2.18
CA ASP A 176 -33.60 7.58 1.07
C ASP A 176 -32.96 7.82 -0.31
N SER A 177 -32.04 8.79 -0.40
CA SER A 177 -31.34 9.13 -1.64
C SER A 177 -30.15 8.20 -1.87
N GLY A 178 -30.40 7.03 -2.46
CA GLY A 178 -29.35 6.13 -2.94
C GLY A 178 -28.49 6.72 -4.07
N PRO A 179 -27.49 5.98 -4.59
CA PRO A 179 -26.60 6.47 -5.66
C PRO A 179 -27.35 6.96 -6.91
N ASN A 180 -28.51 6.37 -7.20
CA ASN A 180 -29.36 6.71 -8.35
C ASN A 180 -30.11 8.05 -8.21
N HIS A 181 -30.10 8.65 -7.01
CA HIS A 181 -30.80 9.90 -6.70
C HIS A 181 -29.83 11.00 -6.23
N LEU A 182 -28.51 10.79 -6.41
CA LEU A 182 -27.46 11.79 -6.13
C LEU A 182 -27.70 13.13 -6.82
N SER A 183 -28.28 13.08 -8.02
CA SER A 183 -28.67 14.22 -8.85
C SER A 183 -29.83 15.05 -8.30
N LEU A 184 -30.60 14.53 -7.33
CA LEU A 184 -31.80 15.19 -6.80
C LEU A 184 -31.56 15.84 -5.42
N ARG A 185 -30.32 15.82 -4.90
CA ARG A 185 -29.96 16.33 -3.57
C ARG A 185 -29.87 17.86 -3.55
N ARG A 186 -30.56 18.50 -2.59
CA ARG A 186 -30.72 19.97 -2.56
C ARG A 186 -29.53 20.73 -1.97
N ARG A 187 -28.80 20.12 -1.03
CA ARG A 187 -27.72 20.83 -0.31
C ARG A 187 -26.33 20.36 -0.71
N GLY A 188 -26.16 19.19 -1.33
CA GLY A 188 -24.83 18.64 -1.63
C GLY A 188 -23.90 18.54 -0.40
N VAL A 189 -24.46 18.60 0.82
CA VAL A 189 -23.70 18.76 2.07
C VAL A 189 -23.37 17.43 2.73
N VAL A 190 -24.22 16.41 2.59
CA VAL A 190 -23.86 15.04 3.02
C VAL A 190 -23.14 14.38 1.85
N ARG A 191 -21.81 14.31 1.94
CA ARG A 191 -20.98 13.67 0.91
C ARG A 191 -21.16 12.16 0.93
N GLU A 192 -21.54 11.63 2.09
CA GLU A 192 -21.62 10.22 2.37
C GLU A 192 -23.05 9.68 2.12
N VAL A 193 -23.18 8.59 1.37
CA VAL A 193 -24.48 8.00 0.97
C VAL A 193 -24.80 6.81 1.88
N LEU A 194 -25.82 6.92 2.74
CA LEU A 194 -26.37 5.71 3.37
C LEU A 194 -27.24 4.96 2.35
N GLN A 195 -27.07 3.65 2.28
CA GLN A 195 -27.91 2.81 1.43
C GLN A 195 -29.35 2.80 1.98
N PRO A 196 -30.39 3.12 1.17
CA PRO A 196 -31.78 3.22 1.64
C PRO A 196 -32.35 1.93 2.25
N ARG A 197 -31.76 0.77 1.93
CA ARG A 197 -32.22 -0.54 2.42
C ARG A 197 -31.86 -0.79 3.89
N ASP A 198 -30.93 -0.03 4.44
CA ASP A 198 -30.35 -0.26 5.76
C ASP A 198 -30.92 0.71 6.81
N ALA A 199 -31.65 1.75 6.38
CA ALA A 199 -32.23 2.78 7.23
C ALA A 199 -33.77 2.79 7.17
N LYS A 200 -34.42 2.93 8.33
CA LYS A 200 -35.85 3.19 8.43
C LYS A 200 -36.10 4.38 9.34
N VAL A 201 -36.73 5.41 8.82
CA VAL A 201 -37.18 6.59 9.57
C VAL A 201 -38.65 6.42 9.91
N ASP A 202 -38.97 6.49 11.20
CA ASP A 202 -40.32 6.45 11.73
C ASP A 202 -40.59 7.73 12.51
N ILE A 203 -41.67 8.44 12.20
CA ILE A 203 -41.94 9.78 12.73
C ILE A 203 -43.27 9.73 13.48
N ASP A 204 -43.22 9.92 14.79
CA ASP A 204 -44.40 10.11 15.62
C ASP A 204 -44.54 11.60 15.95
N ALA A 205 -45.30 12.31 15.12
CA ALA A 205 -45.57 13.73 15.35
C ALA A 205 -46.48 14.00 16.57
N ARG A 206 -47.19 13.00 17.09
CA ARG A 206 -48.06 13.16 18.27
C ARG A 206 -47.25 13.12 19.56
N GLU A 207 -46.26 12.23 19.63
CA GLU A 207 -45.28 12.17 20.72
C GLU A 207 -44.09 13.11 20.50
N GLY A 208 -43.95 13.66 19.29
CA GLY A 208 -42.86 14.55 18.92
C GLY A 208 -41.51 13.84 18.86
N LEU A 209 -41.49 12.58 18.41
CA LEU A 209 -40.31 11.74 18.35
C LEU A 209 -40.02 11.30 16.92
N ILE A 210 -38.75 11.37 16.52
CA ILE A 210 -38.26 10.77 15.27
C ILE A 210 -37.40 9.57 15.64
N ARG A 211 -37.73 8.38 15.17
CA ARG A 211 -36.97 7.15 15.41
C ARG A 211 -36.27 6.74 14.13
N VAL A 212 -34.94 6.71 14.16
CA VAL A 212 -34.11 6.21 13.06
C VAL A 212 -33.58 4.84 13.45
N LYS A 213 -34.01 3.81 12.71
CA LYS A 213 -33.47 2.45 12.81
C LYS A 213 -32.44 2.26 11.70
N TYR A 214 -31.22 1.88 12.06
CA TYR A 214 -30.18 1.57 11.09
C TYR A 214 -29.54 0.23 11.40
N SER A 215 -29.39 -0.61 10.38
CA SER A 215 -28.63 -1.87 10.48
C SER A 215 -27.34 -1.73 9.70
N ALA A 216 -26.23 -1.58 10.41
CA ALA A 216 -24.91 -1.47 9.80
C ALA A 216 -24.43 -2.85 9.35
N ALA A 217 -24.43 -3.07 8.04
CA ALA A 217 -23.86 -4.28 7.43
C ALA A 217 -22.32 -4.33 7.55
N SER A 218 -21.68 -3.17 7.69
CA SER A 218 -20.22 -3.07 7.78
C SER A 218 -19.74 -1.92 8.69
N PRO A 219 -18.48 -1.94 9.13
CA PRO A 219 -17.88 -0.85 9.90
C PRO A 219 -17.83 0.49 9.17
N HIS A 220 -17.63 0.50 7.85
CA HIS A 220 -17.73 1.71 7.03
C HIS A 220 -19.13 2.33 7.11
N ASN A 221 -20.17 1.49 6.97
CA ASN A 221 -21.56 1.91 7.08
C ASN A 221 -21.87 2.53 8.45
N LEU A 222 -21.29 1.97 9.52
CA LEU A 222 -21.42 2.54 10.86
C LEU A 222 -20.78 3.93 10.97
N HIS A 223 -19.55 4.11 10.45
CA HIS A 223 -18.88 5.43 10.46
C HIS A 223 -19.63 6.48 9.64
N VAL A 224 -20.06 6.10 8.43
CA VAL A 224 -20.87 6.97 7.57
C VAL A 224 -22.18 7.35 8.28
N MET A 225 -22.81 6.40 8.96
CA MET A 225 -24.01 6.65 9.74
C MET A 225 -23.74 7.58 10.93
N GLU A 226 -22.63 7.43 11.66
CA GLU A 226 -22.28 8.33 12.77
C GLU A 226 -22.09 9.78 12.31
N LYS A 227 -21.45 9.99 11.15
CA LYS A 227 -21.35 11.32 10.53
C LYS A 227 -22.72 11.88 10.13
N ALA A 228 -23.51 11.07 9.42
CA ALA A 228 -24.86 11.45 9.03
C ALA A 228 -25.71 11.80 10.26
N ARG A 229 -25.58 11.02 11.35
CA ARG A 229 -26.23 11.25 12.64
C ARG A 229 -25.84 12.60 13.24
N SER A 230 -24.55 12.93 13.29
CA SER A 230 -24.09 14.22 13.80
C SER A 230 -24.68 15.40 13.02
N TYR A 231 -24.70 15.31 11.69
CA TYR A 231 -25.28 16.33 10.81
C TYR A 231 -26.80 16.45 10.96
N VAL A 232 -27.52 15.31 10.90
CA VAL A 232 -28.98 15.25 11.05
C VAL A 232 -29.38 15.77 12.42
N GLN A 233 -28.64 15.43 13.48
CA GLN A 233 -28.86 15.95 14.83
C GLN A 233 -28.73 17.47 14.88
N SER A 234 -27.66 18.03 14.32
CA SER A 234 -27.45 19.49 14.27
C SER A 234 -28.57 20.20 13.52
N MET A 235 -28.99 19.64 12.37
CA MET A 235 -30.10 20.17 11.58
C MET A 235 -31.46 20.01 12.30
N PHE A 236 -31.66 18.92 13.03
CA PHE A 236 -32.84 18.69 13.86
C PHE A 236 -32.93 19.70 15.01
N ASP A 237 -31.82 19.99 15.70
CA ASP A 237 -31.78 20.97 16.78
C ASP A 237 -32.14 22.37 16.26
N PHE A 238 -31.62 22.75 15.09
CA PHE A 238 -32.01 23.98 14.41
C PHE A 238 -33.50 24.00 14.05
N PHE A 239 -33.99 22.93 13.43
CA PHE A 239 -35.40 22.76 13.08
C PHE A 239 -36.31 22.88 14.31
N LYS A 240 -36.01 22.15 15.39
CA LYS A 240 -36.70 22.17 16.68
C LYS A 240 -36.76 23.58 17.24
N GLN A 241 -35.64 24.31 17.30
CA GLN A 241 -35.62 25.70 17.77
C GLN A 241 -36.53 26.64 16.98
N GLN A 242 -36.71 26.42 15.67
CA GLN A 242 -37.54 27.29 14.83
C GLN A 242 -39.04 26.98 14.91
N ILE A 243 -39.43 25.76 15.27
CA ILE A 243 -40.83 25.30 15.24
C ILE A 243 -41.44 25.06 16.63
N SER A 244 -40.64 24.74 17.66
CA SER A 244 -41.14 24.32 18.96
C SER A 244 -42.07 25.38 19.58
N GLY A 245 -43.27 24.94 19.99
CA GLY A 245 -44.28 25.81 20.59
C GLY A 245 -45.08 26.66 19.61
N ARG A 246 -44.91 26.47 18.29
CA ARG A 246 -45.71 27.08 17.22
C ARG A 246 -46.57 26.01 16.55
N LEU A 247 -47.79 26.33 16.14
CA LEU A 247 -48.66 25.48 15.32
C LEU A 247 -48.80 24.00 15.78
N GLY A 248 -48.83 23.76 17.10
CA GLY A 248 -48.91 22.41 17.67
C GLY A 248 -47.63 21.56 17.59
N PHE A 249 -46.52 22.07 17.06
CA PHE A 249 -45.25 21.35 16.96
C PHE A 249 -44.57 21.23 18.33
N GLN A 250 -44.37 19.99 18.80
CA GLN A 250 -43.71 19.67 20.06
C GLN A 250 -42.70 18.52 19.91
N TYR A 251 -41.68 18.70 19.06
CA TYR A 251 -40.59 17.73 18.94
C TYR A 251 -39.65 17.75 20.15
N SER A 252 -39.44 16.58 20.74
CA SER A 252 -38.60 16.37 21.92
C SER A 252 -37.20 15.90 21.54
N ASP A 253 -37.07 14.78 20.82
CA ASP A 253 -35.77 14.21 20.43
C ASP A 253 -35.86 13.34 19.17
N ILE A 254 -34.68 13.05 18.60
CA ILE A 254 -34.46 12.02 17.60
C ILE A 254 -33.74 10.82 18.24
N LEU A 255 -34.41 9.66 18.21
CA LEU A 255 -33.94 8.41 18.80
C LEU A 255 -33.25 7.56 17.73
N TRP A 256 -32.07 7.06 18.05
CA TRP A 256 -31.26 6.24 17.15
C TRP A 256 -31.18 4.81 17.67
N ASP A 257 -31.65 3.86 16.87
CA ASP A 257 -31.58 2.43 17.14
C ASP A 257 -30.66 1.80 16.08
N ILE A 258 -29.38 1.72 16.43
CA ILE A 258 -28.30 1.27 15.54
C ILE A 258 -27.94 -0.14 15.94
N THR A 259 -28.12 -1.06 15.01
CA THR A 259 -27.74 -2.48 15.15
C THR A 259 -26.57 -2.80 14.24
N SER A 260 -25.72 -3.73 14.65
CA SER A 260 -24.56 -4.17 13.87
C SER A 260 -24.36 -5.67 14.06
N ASP A 261 -24.45 -6.43 12.96
CA ASP A 261 -24.38 -7.90 12.99
C ASP A 261 -23.04 -8.45 12.46
N PHE A 262 -22.05 -7.59 12.22
CA PHE A 262 -20.75 -8.02 11.71
C PHE A 262 -19.90 -8.69 12.80
N HIS A 263 -19.43 -9.90 12.51
CA HIS A 263 -18.46 -10.64 13.34
C HIS A 263 -17.07 -10.58 12.72
N TYR A 264 -16.08 -10.26 13.54
CA TYR A 264 -14.68 -10.24 13.16
C TYR A 264 -14.19 -11.69 13.05
N SER A 265 -13.91 -12.16 11.84
CA SER A 265 -13.06 -13.33 11.66
C SER A 265 -11.62 -12.83 11.59
N PRO A 266 -10.75 -13.17 12.55
CA PRO A 266 -9.33 -12.86 12.44
C PRO A 266 -8.79 -13.53 11.19
N ASP A 267 -8.18 -12.77 10.28
CA ASP A 267 -7.37 -13.39 9.21
C ASP A 267 -6.17 -14.08 9.89
N PRO A 268 -6.04 -15.42 9.78
CA PRO A 268 -4.94 -16.16 10.40
C PRO A 268 -3.56 -15.83 9.81
N TRP A 269 -3.47 -14.97 8.80
CA TRP A 269 -2.24 -14.63 8.08
C TRP A 269 -1.63 -13.27 8.42
N ASP A 270 -2.15 -12.56 9.42
CA ASP A 270 -1.50 -11.37 9.98
C ASP A 270 -0.14 -11.72 10.60
N GLY A 271 0.94 -11.11 10.06
CA GLY A 271 2.27 -11.17 10.66
C GLY A 271 2.31 -10.54 12.07
N PRO A 272 3.37 -10.80 12.86
CA PRO A 272 3.54 -10.21 14.20
C PRO A 272 3.70 -8.68 14.11
N ARG A 273 3.14 -7.98 15.10
CA ARG A 273 2.55 -6.63 15.01
C ARG A 273 3.28 -5.63 15.90
N PHE A 274 3.71 -4.47 15.37
CA PHE A 274 4.25 -3.33 16.13
C PHE A 274 3.30 -2.75 17.21
N SER A 275 2.06 -3.21 17.25
CA SER A 275 1.04 -2.81 18.20
C SER A 275 0.70 -3.99 19.13
N PRO A 276 0.83 -3.83 20.45
CA PRO A 276 0.30 -4.69 21.52
C PRO A 276 -1.21 -4.85 21.51
N TRP A 277 -1.89 -4.14 20.61
CA TRP A 277 -3.28 -4.39 20.29
C TRP A 277 -3.34 -5.22 19.01
N ASN A 278 -4.13 -6.29 19.08
CA ASN A 278 -4.60 -7.06 17.95
C ASN A 278 -5.03 -6.05 16.86
N GLU A 279 -4.50 -6.11 15.63
CA GLU A 279 -4.91 -5.20 14.53
C GLU A 279 -6.41 -5.35 14.17
N MET A 280 -7.07 -6.34 14.79
CA MET A 280 -8.51 -6.60 14.79
C MET A 280 -9.26 -6.00 16.00
N GLU A 281 -8.57 -5.44 16.99
CA GLU A 281 -9.16 -4.55 17.99
C GLU A 281 -9.21 -3.13 17.42
N THR A 282 -10.33 -2.45 17.61
CA THR A 282 -10.53 -1.08 17.13
C THR A 282 -9.38 -0.19 17.64
N PRO A 283 -8.54 0.39 16.77
CA PRO A 283 -7.43 1.22 17.21
C PRO A 283 -7.94 2.36 18.08
N ARG A 284 -7.15 2.77 19.09
CA ARG A 284 -7.51 3.85 20.04
C ARG A 284 -7.59 5.23 19.39
N PHE A 285 -7.38 5.34 18.09
CA PHE A 285 -7.46 6.54 17.27
C PHE A 285 -8.31 6.26 16.04
N ASN A 286 -9.19 7.20 15.68
CA ASN A 286 -10.09 7.05 14.54
C ASN A 286 -9.43 7.59 13.25
N ARG A 287 -9.27 6.73 12.22
CA ARG A 287 -8.86 7.13 10.86
C ARG A 287 -9.93 6.81 9.82
N TRP A 288 -11.16 6.53 10.24
CA TRP A 288 -12.25 6.20 9.31
C TRP A 288 -12.55 7.32 8.32
N ASP A 289 -12.25 8.58 8.64
CA ASP A 289 -12.36 9.68 7.68
C ASP A 289 -11.45 9.51 6.46
N GLU A 290 -10.21 9.08 6.68
CA GLU A 290 -9.24 8.82 5.62
C GLU A 290 -9.57 7.51 4.90
N ALA A 291 -9.98 6.47 5.65
CA ALA A 291 -10.34 5.17 5.08
C ALA A 291 -11.63 5.20 4.25
N SER A 292 -12.66 5.93 4.69
CA SER A 292 -13.95 6.06 3.99
C SER A 292 -13.77 6.77 2.65
N LEU A 293 -13.02 7.88 2.62
CA LEU A 293 -12.72 8.58 1.37
C LEU A 293 -11.97 7.68 0.36
N LEU A 294 -11.06 6.85 0.86
CA LEU A 294 -10.31 5.88 0.06
C LEU A 294 -11.25 4.80 -0.50
N LEU A 295 -12.12 4.23 0.33
CA LEU A 295 -13.11 3.21 -0.07
C LEU A 295 -14.10 3.76 -1.12
N ASP A 296 -14.64 4.95 -0.89
CA ASP A 296 -15.54 5.63 -1.84
C ASP A 296 -14.87 5.78 -3.22
N THR A 297 -13.60 6.18 -3.22
CA THR A 297 -12.82 6.35 -4.44
C THR A 297 -12.53 5.01 -5.11
N LEU A 298 -12.18 3.99 -4.33
CA LEU A 298 -11.93 2.64 -4.83
C LEU A 298 -13.17 2.07 -5.51
N PHE A 299 -14.34 2.20 -4.92
CA PHE A 299 -15.60 1.70 -5.51
C PHE A 299 -16.05 2.53 -6.70
N ALA A 300 -15.79 3.85 -6.71
CA ALA A 300 -16.17 4.71 -7.83
C ALA A 300 -15.27 4.55 -9.06
N LEU A 301 -13.97 4.31 -8.86
CA LEU A 301 -12.97 4.32 -9.94
C LEU A 301 -12.38 2.94 -10.26
N GLY A 302 -12.56 1.94 -9.39
CA GLY A 302 -11.88 0.64 -9.48
C GLY A 302 -10.46 0.66 -8.88
N HIS A 303 -9.88 1.83 -8.62
CA HIS A 303 -8.53 1.92 -8.06
C HIS A 303 -8.33 3.13 -7.15
N ALA A 304 -7.41 3.02 -6.20
CA ALA A 304 -7.00 4.08 -5.29
C ALA A 304 -5.48 4.08 -5.08
N THR A 305 -4.91 5.27 -4.91
CA THR A 305 -3.47 5.46 -4.67
C THR A 305 -3.28 6.20 -3.35
N VAL A 306 -2.57 5.60 -2.41
CA VAL A 306 -2.34 6.13 -1.07
C VAL A 306 -0.91 6.63 -0.97
N VAL A 307 -0.76 7.90 -0.60
CA VAL A 307 0.53 8.56 -0.43
C VAL A 307 0.62 9.21 0.94
N GLY A 308 1.83 9.44 1.42
CA GLY A 308 2.07 10.10 2.70
C GLY A 308 3.52 9.98 3.10
N ASP A 309 3.92 10.77 4.09
CA ASP A 309 5.28 10.78 4.60
C ASP A 309 5.63 9.49 5.39
N PRO A 310 6.92 9.25 5.65
CA PRO A 310 7.37 8.32 6.69
C PRO A 310 6.62 8.41 8.00
N GLY A 311 6.09 7.28 8.47
CA GLY A 311 5.46 7.21 9.80
C GLY A 311 4.08 7.86 9.92
N THR A 312 3.42 8.25 8.82
CA THR A 312 2.07 8.84 8.89
C THR A 312 0.94 7.85 9.20
N GLY A 313 1.25 6.54 9.25
CA GLY A 313 0.27 5.48 9.53
C GLY A 313 -0.45 4.90 8.31
N LYS A 314 0.08 5.07 7.08
CA LYS A 314 -0.52 4.55 5.84
C LYS A 314 -0.90 3.07 5.91
N THR A 315 0.07 2.21 6.25
CA THR A 315 -0.13 0.77 6.40
C THR A 315 -1.18 0.44 7.46
N THR A 316 -1.24 1.23 8.54
CA THR A 316 -2.26 1.07 9.58
C THR A 316 -3.66 1.42 9.07
N VAL A 317 -3.82 2.51 8.30
CA VAL A 317 -5.09 2.86 7.65
C VAL A 317 -5.54 1.71 6.73
N LEU A 318 -4.62 1.18 5.92
CA LEU A 318 -4.92 0.08 5.01
C LEU A 318 -5.30 -1.21 5.73
N LYS A 319 -4.51 -1.66 6.71
CA LYS A 319 -4.75 -2.94 7.38
C LYS A 319 -5.92 -2.88 8.37
N ALA A 320 -5.98 -1.87 9.23
CA ALA A 320 -6.94 -1.83 10.33
C ALA A 320 -8.34 -1.33 9.90
N PHE A 321 -8.44 -0.57 8.81
CA PHE A 321 -9.71 0.03 8.37
C PHE A 321 -10.12 -0.46 6.97
N VAL A 322 -9.28 -0.27 5.96
CA VAL A 322 -9.65 -0.56 4.55
C VAL A 322 -9.78 -2.07 4.31
N MET A 323 -8.75 -2.85 4.64
CA MET A 323 -8.73 -4.31 4.45
C MET A 323 -9.90 -4.97 5.19
N ARG A 324 -10.20 -4.49 6.40
CA ARG A 324 -11.31 -4.98 7.22
C ARG A 324 -12.65 -4.80 6.52
N GLU A 325 -12.89 -3.64 5.91
CA GLU A 325 -14.10 -3.39 5.13
C GLU A 325 -14.14 -4.30 3.89
N LEU A 326 -13.04 -4.36 3.14
CA LEU A 326 -12.97 -5.15 1.91
C LEU A 326 -13.21 -6.64 2.17
N LEU A 327 -12.66 -7.19 3.25
CA LEU A 327 -12.84 -8.59 3.65
C LEU A 327 -14.30 -8.91 4.04
N SER A 328 -15.07 -7.92 4.48
CA SER A 328 -16.50 -8.08 4.74
C SER A 328 -17.34 -8.16 3.46
N LEU A 329 -16.82 -7.58 2.36
CA LEU A 329 -17.52 -7.46 1.07
C LEU A 329 -17.13 -8.55 0.07
N ALA A 330 -15.89 -9.03 0.10
CA ALA A 330 -15.37 -10.01 -0.84
C ALA A 330 -14.43 -11.04 -0.19
N SER A 331 -14.48 -12.27 -0.68
CA SER A 331 -13.56 -13.35 -0.26
C SER A 331 -12.16 -13.19 -0.87
N ASN A 332 -12.07 -12.63 -2.07
CA ASN A 332 -10.85 -12.49 -2.86
C ASN A 332 -10.14 -11.16 -2.61
N VAL A 333 -9.78 -10.88 -1.35
CA VAL A 333 -9.02 -9.68 -0.96
C VAL A 333 -7.61 -10.07 -0.58
N PHE A 334 -6.61 -9.47 -1.22
CA PHE A 334 -5.20 -9.84 -1.06
C PHE A 334 -4.37 -8.62 -0.67
N TYR A 335 -3.61 -8.74 0.42
CA TYR A 335 -2.61 -7.77 0.82
C TYR A 335 -1.22 -8.28 0.43
N CYS A 336 -0.42 -7.43 -0.18
CA CYS A 336 0.96 -7.74 -0.55
C CYS A 336 1.86 -6.53 -0.32
N GLU A 337 2.96 -6.74 0.39
CA GLU A 337 4.02 -5.75 0.50
C GLU A 337 5.07 -6.01 -0.58
N VAL A 338 5.46 -4.96 -1.31
CA VAL A 338 6.44 -5.06 -2.39
C VAL A 338 7.84 -5.28 -1.81
N TRP A 339 8.54 -6.30 -2.31
CA TRP A 339 9.95 -6.52 -2.05
C TRP A 339 10.74 -6.69 -3.35
N LYS A 340 11.37 -7.85 -3.57
CA LYS A 340 12.30 -8.07 -4.69
C LYS A 340 11.58 -8.59 -5.93
N ASN A 341 10.56 -9.43 -5.75
CA ASN A 341 9.86 -10.12 -6.84
C ASN A 341 8.34 -9.92 -6.73
N PRO A 342 7.82 -8.71 -7.00
CA PRO A 342 6.47 -8.31 -6.63
C PRO A 342 5.39 -9.21 -7.24
N VAL A 343 5.56 -9.60 -8.51
CA VAL A 343 4.59 -10.47 -9.20
C VAL A 343 4.51 -11.86 -8.56
N ASN A 344 5.66 -12.43 -8.22
CA ASN A 344 5.70 -13.74 -7.56
C ASN A 344 5.24 -13.66 -6.10
N GLU A 345 5.51 -12.55 -5.41
CA GLU A 345 5.05 -12.28 -4.05
C GLU A 345 3.52 -12.16 -3.98
N ILE A 346 2.91 -11.45 -4.94
CA ILE A 346 1.45 -11.38 -5.08
C ILE A 346 0.88 -12.77 -5.38
N ARG A 347 1.47 -13.49 -6.33
CA ARG A 347 1.05 -14.87 -6.64
C ARG A 347 1.13 -15.78 -5.43
N TYR A 348 2.20 -15.67 -4.64
CA TYR A 348 2.37 -16.43 -3.41
C TYR A 348 1.29 -16.08 -2.38
N ALA A 349 1.03 -14.78 -2.15
CA ALA A 349 -0.03 -14.33 -1.25
C ALA A 349 -1.42 -14.88 -1.67
N VAL A 350 -1.72 -14.82 -2.96
CA VAL A 350 -2.97 -15.36 -3.53
C VAL A 350 -3.07 -16.88 -3.33
N SER A 351 -2.01 -17.61 -3.68
CA SER A 351 -2.00 -19.08 -3.63
C SER A 351 -2.14 -19.58 -2.19
N ARG A 352 -1.47 -18.92 -1.25
CA ARG A 352 -1.56 -19.22 0.19
C ARG A 352 -2.97 -18.98 0.73
N LYS A 353 -3.60 -17.86 0.39
CA LYS A 353 -4.97 -17.54 0.85
C LYS A 353 -6.02 -18.46 0.25
N CYS A 354 -5.95 -18.73 -1.05
CA CYS A 354 -6.93 -19.58 -1.73
C CYS A 354 -6.72 -21.07 -1.46
N GLY A 355 -5.57 -21.50 -0.95
CA GLY A 355 -5.20 -22.91 -0.76
C GLY A 355 -5.15 -23.71 -2.07
N ARG A 356 -5.02 -23.01 -3.21
CA ARG A 356 -5.04 -23.52 -4.58
C ARG A 356 -3.96 -22.78 -5.36
N PHE A 357 -3.47 -23.34 -6.48
CA PHE A 357 -2.46 -22.74 -7.38
C PHE A 357 -1.00 -22.79 -6.95
N GLU A 358 -0.67 -23.26 -5.74
CA GLU A 358 0.72 -23.34 -5.23
C GLU A 358 1.68 -24.08 -6.18
N TYR A 359 1.21 -25.19 -6.76
CA TYR A 359 1.96 -26.00 -7.74
C TYR A 359 1.57 -25.74 -9.21
N SER A 360 0.84 -24.67 -9.50
CA SER A 360 0.39 -24.39 -10.87
C SER A 360 1.42 -23.57 -11.65
N ASP A 361 1.58 -23.82 -12.95
CA ASP A 361 2.43 -22.99 -13.82
C ASP A 361 1.74 -21.69 -14.29
N LEU A 362 0.60 -21.34 -13.69
CA LEU A 362 -0.18 -20.17 -14.09
C LEU A 362 0.50 -18.88 -13.63
N ASP A 363 0.49 -17.88 -14.51
CA ASP A 363 0.87 -16.52 -14.15
C ASP A 363 -0.22 -15.84 -13.31
N ILE A 364 0.15 -14.73 -12.64
CA ILE A 364 -0.78 -14.04 -11.75
C ILE A 364 -2.04 -13.56 -12.49
N ILE A 365 -1.90 -13.12 -13.74
CA ILE A 365 -3.02 -12.64 -14.57
C ILE A 365 -4.00 -13.78 -14.83
N SER A 366 -3.51 -14.97 -15.20
CA SER A 366 -4.36 -16.15 -15.41
C SER A 366 -5.04 -16.62 -14.14
N ILE A 367 -4.36 -16.51 -12.98
CA ILE A 367 -4.95 -16.80 -11.67
C ILE A 367 -6.08 -15.80 -11.39
N CYS A 368 -5.85 -14.50 -11.58
CA CYS A 368 -6.87 -13.46 -11.38
C CYS A 368 -8.09 -13.67 -12.27
N ARG A 369 -7.91 -14.00 -13.56
CA ARG A 369 -9.03 -14.31 -14.46
C ARG A 369 -9.88 -15.50 -14.02
N LYS A 370 -9.33 -16.41 -13.22
CA LYS A 370 -10.10 -17.50 -12.59
C LYS A 370 -10.82 -17.01 -11.35
N LEU A 371 -10.15 -16.25 -10.48
CA LEU A 371 -10.72 -15.72 -9.25
C LEU A 371 -11.89 -14.75 -9.49
N VAL A 372 -11.81 -13.91 -10.53
CA VAL A 372 -12.89 -13.00 -10.92
C VAL A 372 -14.19 -13.74 -11.24
N LYS A 373 -14.12 -15.01 -11.69
CA LYS A 373 -15.32 -15.84 -11.90
C LYS A 373 -16.00 -16.24 -10.60
N ASP A 374 -15.26 -16.29 -9.49
CA ASP A 374 -15.75 -16.64 -8.17
C ASP A 374 -16.25 -15.40 -7.40
N GLY A 375 -15.90 -14.19 -7.84
CA GLY A 375 -16.31 -12.91 -7.25
C GLY A 375 -15.28 -11.79 -7.45
N PRO A 376 -15.59 -10.55 -7.03
CA PRO A 376 -14.71 -9.41 -7.19
C PRO A 376 -13.37 -9.63 -6.47
N CYS A 377 -12.28 -9.25 -7.12
CA CYS A 377 -10.92 -9.40 -6.61
C CYS A 377 -10.36 -8.05 -6.18
N VAL A 378 -9.79 -7.96 -4.99
CA VAL A 378 -9.18 -6.72 -4.49
C VAL A 378 -7.71 -6.96 -4.16
N PHE A 379 -6.83 -6.13 -4.71
CA PHE A 379 -5.39 -6.17 -4.45
C PHE A 379 -4.96 -4.90 -3.73
N VAL A 380 -4.43 -5.04 -2.51
CA VAL A 380 -3.80 -3.96 -1.75
C VAL A 380 -2.29 -4.17 -1.79
N ILE A 381 -1.60 -3.29 -2.51
CA ILE A 381 -0.16 -3.34 -2.74
C ILE A 381 0.51 -2.22 -1.94
N ASP A 382 1.30 -2.59 -0.93
CA ASP A 382 1.98 -1.65 -0.04
C ASP A 382 3.50 -1.56 -0.33
N SER A 383 4.12 -0.48 0.13
CA SER A 383 5.55 -0.17 -0.05
C SER A 383 5.98 -0.02 -1.51
N CYS A 384 5.15 0.59 -2.35
CA CYS A 384 5.41 0.78 -3.77
C CYS A 384 6.66 1.63 -4.07
N GLU A 385 7.15 2.43 -3.12
CA GLU A 385 8.41 3.16 -3.27
C GLU A 385 9.62 2.26 -3.53
N ARG A 386 9.55 0.97 -3.15
CA ARG A 386 10.60 -0.02 -3.39
C ARG A 386 10.72 -0.45 -4.85
N LEU A 387 9.71 -0.17 -5.68
CA LEU A 387 9.72 -0.48 -7.13
C LEU A 387 10.91 0.18 -7.85
N ALA A 388 11.45 1.28 -7.33
CA ALA A 388 12.63 1.97 -7.88
C ALA A 388 13.89 1.08 -7.94
N ASN A 389 14.00 0.07 -7.06
CA ASN A 389 15.20 -0.77 -6.94
C ASN A 389 15.02 -2.19 -7.50
N ILE A 390 13.93 -2.45 -8.22
CA ILE A 390 13.62 -3.77 -8.76
C ILE A 390 14.24 -3.93 -10.14
N GLU A 391 14.66 -5.16 -10.47
CA GLU A 391 15.17 -5.49 -11.80
C GLU A 391 14.14 -5.14 -12.88
N GLU A 392 14.61 -4.56 -13.99
CA GLU A 392 13.75 -4.05 -15.07
C GLU A 392 12.76 -5.12 -15.59
N ARG A 393 13.22 -6.36 -15.71
CA ARG A 393 12.38 -7.49 -16.12
C ARG A 393 11.22 -7.78 -15.15
N GLU A 394 11.43 -7.66 -13.85
CA GLU A 394 10.38 -7.84 -12.85
C GLU A 394 9.45 -6.62 -12.80
N ARG A 395 10.00 -5.42 -13.02
CA ARG A 395 9.21 -4.18 -13.16
C ARG A 395 8.23 -4.27 -14.32
N GLU A 396 8.67 -4.71 -15.50
CA GLU A 396 7.80 -4.91 -16.67
C GLU A 396 6.65 -5.91 -16.41
N LYS A 397 6.93 -7.00 -15.69
CA LYS A 397 5.89 -7.97 -15.32
C LYS A 397 4.85 -7.35 -14.40
N PHE A 398 5.30 -6.54 -13.44
CA PHE A 398 4.44 -5.83 -12.51
C PHE A 398 3.58 -4.77 -13.22
N GLU A 399 4.17 -4.01 -14.14
CA GLU A 399 3.46 -3.05 -15.01
C GLU A 399 2.34 -3.71 -15.82
N ARG A 400 2.59 -4.89 -16.39
CA ARG A 400 1.55 -5.66 -17.09
C ARG A 400 0.43 -6.11 -16.16
N PHE A 401 0.76 -6.50 -14.93
CA PHE A 401 -0.24 -6.89 -13.94
C PHE A 401 -1.10 -5.69 -13.50
N VAL A 402 -0.50 -4.55 -13.20
CA VAL A 402 -1.22 -3.32 -12.86
C VAL A 402 -2.12 -2.87 -14.00
N SER A 403 -1.61 -2.86 -15.24
CA SER A 403 -2.41 -2.53 -16.42
C SER A 403 -3.62 -3.46 -16.58
N PHE A 404 -3.42 -4.76 -16.38
CA PHE A 404 -4.53 -5.72 -16.35
C PHE A 404 -5.56 -5.40 -15.26
N CYS A 405 -5.13 -5.04 -14.03
CA CYS A 405 -6.07 -4.67 -12.97
C CYS A 405 -6.90 -3.42 -13.31
N LEU A 406 -6.29 -2.42 -13.98
CA LEU A 406 -6.98 -1.19 -14.36
C LEU A 406 -7.98 -1.38 -15.52
N ASP A 407 -7.74 -2.39 -16.39
CA ASP A 407 -8.56 -2.68 -17.56
C ASP A 407 -9.70 -3.69 -17.30
N GLN A 408 -9.71 -4.38 -16.17
CA GLN A 408 -10.70 -5.42 -15.87
C GLN A 408 -11.81 -4.93 -14.93
N GLU A 409 -13.05 -5.23 -15.31
CA GLU A 409 -14.20 -5.11 -14.41
C GLU A 409 -14.08 -6.14 -13.27
N ASP A 410 -14.63 -5.80 -12.11
CA ASP A 410 -14.58 -6.59 -10.86
C ASP A 410 -13.17 -6.86 -10.30
N VAL A 411 -12.16 -6.11 -10.76
CA VAL A 411 -10.82 -6.07 -10.16
C VAL A 411 -10.58 -4.69 -9.57
N TYR A 412 -10.30 -4.65 -8.27
CA TYR A 412 -10.02 -3.44 -7.51
C TYR A 412 -8.56 -3.38 -7.10
N LEU A 413 -7.93 -2.21 -7.23
CA LEU A 413 -6.50 -2.04 -6.93
C LEU A 413 -6.24 -0.85 -6.00
N VAL A 414 -5.63 -1.11 -4.86
CA VAL A 414 -5.09 -0.09 -3.96
C VAL A 414 -3.56 -0.15 -4.00
N MET A 415 -2.91 0.95 -4.40
CA MET A 415 -1.45 1.07 -4.36
C MET A 415 -1.02 2.08 -3.31
N CYS A 416 -0.08 1.72 -2.45
CA CYS A 416 0.39 2.57 -1.36
C CYS A 416 1.91 2.72 -1.39
N GLY A 417 2.37 3.95 -1.19
CA GLY A 417 3.80 4.23 -1.07
C GLY A 417 4.10 5.63 -0.55
N ASP A 418 5.37 5.99 -0.61
CA ASP A 418 5.84 7.29 -0.10
C ASP A 418 5.53 8.45 -1.03
N LYS A 419 5.17 9.59 -0.41
CA LYS A 419 4.91 10.85 -1.10
C LYS A 419 6.16 11.40 -1.78
N GLY A 420 7.33 11.30 -1.13
CA GLY A 420 8.58 11.87 -1.62
C GLY A 420 9.08 11.27 -2.94
N THR A 421 8.78 9.99 -3.19
CA THR A 421 9.15 9.27 -4.42
C THR A 421 7.94 8.90 -5.27
N PHE A 422 6.79 9.53 -5.02
CA PHE A 422 5.51 9.21 -5.66
C PHE A 422 5.60 9.15 -7.19
N LEU A 423 6.24 10.16 -7.80
CA LEU A 423 6.39 10.22 -9.25
C LEU A 423 7.27 9.08 -9.78
N ASP A 424 8.28 8.66 -9.02
CA ASP A 424 9.22 7.62 -9.44
C ASP A 424 8.52 6.25 -9.53
N TRP A 425 7.71 5.91 -8.51
CA TRP A 425 7.05 4.61 -8.48
C TRP A 425 5.68 4.58 -9.16
N CYS A 426 5.02 5.72 -9.37
CA CYS A 426 3.70 5.79 -10.03
C CYS A 426 3.77 6.11 -11.53
N SER A 427 4.83 6.79 -12.01
CA SER A 427 4.99 7.13 -13.43
C SER A 427 4.90 5.98 -14.43
N PRO A 428 5.25 4.71 -14.09
CA PRO A 428 5.11 3.60 -15.03
C PRO A 428 3.66 3.21 -15.36
N PHE A 429 2.65 3.77 -14.67
CA PHE A 429 1.25 3.35 -14.77
C PHE A 429 0.34 4.47 -15.31
N PRO A 430 0.21 4.65 -16.64
CA PRO A 430 -0.49 5.78 -17.25
C PRO A 430 -2.03 5.79 -17.05
N GLY A 431 -2.61 4.76 -16.42
CA GLY A 431 -4.06 4.65 -16.21
C GLY A 431 -4.60 5.26 -14.90
N PHE A 432 -3.73 5.71 -13.99
CA PHE A 432 -4.17 6.30 -12.72
C PHE A 432 -4.73 7.71 -12.92
N LYS A 433 -5.98 7.91 -12.51
CA LYS A 433 -6.64 9.22 -12.48
C LYS A 433 -6.14 10.03 -11.27
N VAL A 434 -5.88 11.32 -11.43
CA VAL A 434 -5.47 12.19 -10.32
C VAL A 434 -6.47 12.16 -9.14
N ALA A 435 -7.76 11.98 -9.44
CA ALA A 435 -8.82 11.83 -8.44
C ALA A 435 -8.68 10.58 -7.56
N SER A 436 -7.85 9.59 -7.94
CA SER A 436 -7.62 8.39 -7.14
C SER A 436 -6.56 8.55 -6.05
N ILE A 437 -5.88 9.71 -5.99
CA ILE A 437 -4.75 9.94 -5.08
C ILE A 437 -5.24 10.47 -3.72
N HIS A 438 -4.87 9.78 -2.65
CA HIS A 438 -5.21 10.09 -1.26
C HIS A 438 -3.96 10.29 -0.41
N GLU A 439 -3.81 11.47 0.16
CA GLU A 439 -2.70 11.77 1.07
C GLU A 439 -3.10 11.54 2.54
N VAL A 440 -2.47 10.56 3.18
CA VAL A 440 -2.61 10.29 4.61
C VAL A 440 -1.73 11.26 5.40
N LYS A 441 -2.36 12.05 6.27
CA LYS A 441 -1.69 13.09 7.05
C LYS A 441 -1.26 12.57 8.43
N PRO A 442 -0.16 13.08 8.99
CA PRO A 442 0.24 12.74 10.35
C PRO A 442 -0.82 13.23 11.36
N ILE A 443 -0.99 12.48 12.46
CA ILE A 443 -1.87 12.87 13.57
C ILE A 443 -1.27 14.13 14.21
N LYS A 444 -1.97 15.27 14.14
CA LYS A 444 -1.51 16.51 14.78
C LYS A 444 -1.82 16.47 16.27
N GLY A 445 -0.86 16.84 17.12
CA GLY A 445 -1.02 16.83 18.59
C GLY A 445 -2.16 17.70 19.13
N ALA A 446 -2.58 18.77 18.42
CA ALA A 446 -3.68 19.64 18.85
C ALA A 446 -5.07 19.01 18.65
N SER A 447 -5.25 18.09 17.69
CA SER A 447 -6.54 17.42 17.45
C SER A 447 -6.81 16.26 18.40
N VAL A 448 -5.85 15.88 19.25
CA VAL A 448 -6.06 14.86 20.31
C VAL A 448 -6.88 15.47 21.46
N ILE A 449 -6.69 16.76 21.75
CA ILE A 449 -7.43 17.49 22.80
C ILE A 449 -8.86 17.81 22.35
N GLU A 450 -9.07 18.08 21.05
CA GLU A 450 -10.42 18.34 20.51
C GLU A 450 -11.29 17.08 20.39
N VAL A 451 -10.69 15.90 20.16
CA VAL A 451 -11.43 14.61 20.08
C VAL A 451 -11.85 14.11 21.48
N TYR A 452 -11.11 14.46 22.52
CA TYR A 452 -11.40 14.10 23.91
C TYR A 452 -11.54 15.37 24.74
N GLY A 453 -12.73 15.98 24.71
CA GLY A 453 -13.03 17.18 25.48
C GLY A 453 -12.59 17.10 26.95
N GLU A 454 -12.35 18.26 27.55
CA GLU A 454 -11.74 18.47 28.88
C GLU A 454 -12.42 17.79 30.08
N GLU A 455 -13.48 16.99 29.92
CA GLU A 455 -14.20 16.36 31.03
C GLU A 455 -14.44 14.87 30.83
N LYS A 456 -13.45 14.05 31.28
CA LYS A 456 -13.65 12.95 32.25
C LYS A 456 -12.34 12.22 32.49
N THR A 457 -11.53 12.85 33.33
CA THR A 457 -10.49 12.22 34.15
C THR A 457 -11.11 11.22 35.13
N VAL A 458 -11.30 9.96 34.76
CA VAL A 458 -11.12 8.77 35.64
C VAL A 458 -11.15 7.54 34.72
N PHE A 459 -10.00 7.02 34.32
CA PHE A 459 -9.87 5.62 33.94
C PHE A 459 -8.62 5.05 34.61
N ASN A 460 -8.82 3.99 35.40
CA ASN A 460 -7.83 3.36 36.26
C ASN A 460 -6.62 2.84 35.45
N ALA A 461 -5.44 3.12 35.97
CA ALA A 461 -4.14 2.93 35.33
C ALA A 461 -3.55 1.52 35.52
N ASP A 462 -4.37 0.46 35.46
CA ASP A 462 -3.89 -0.91 35.57
C ASP A 462 -4.24 -1.70 34.30
N GLY A 463 -3.27 -1.83 33.38
CA GLY A 463 -3.28 -2.84 32.32
C GLY A 463 -3.60 -2.37 30.89
N CYS A 464 -3.08 -1.24 30.44
CA CYS A 464 -3.36 -0.75 29.07
C CYS A 464 -2.13 -0.15 28.39
N TYR A 465 -1.59 -0.83 27.39
CA TYR A 465 -0.56 -0.30 26.50
C TYR A 465 -1.13 0.78 25.56
N THR A 466 -0.33 1.81 25.27
CA THR A 466 -0.68 2.90 24.35
C THR A 466 0.24 2.79 23.12
N PRO A 467 -0.25 2.96 21.86
CA PRO A 467 0.59 2.82 20.66
C PRO A 467 1.94 3.52 20.86
N ILE A 468 3.08 2.92 20.48
CA ILE A 468 4.39 3.57 20.68
C ILE A 468 4.36 5.02 20.19
N GLU A 469 3.72 5.33 19.06
CA GLU A 469 3.57 6.70 18.55
C GLU A 469 2.73 7.63 19.45
N CYS A 470 1.70 7.10 20.13
CA CYS A 470 0.91 7.83 21.12
C CYS A 470 1.60 7.94 22.48
N GLU A 471 2.37 6.94 22.93
CA GLU A 471 3.25 7.10 24.11
C GLU A 471 4.38 8.10 23.85
N LEU A 472 5.00 8.03 22.67
CA LEU A 472 6.04 8.95 22.21
C LEU A 472 5.55 10.40 22.17
N MET A 473 4.32 10.63 21.69
CA MET A 473 3.73 11.96 21.60
C MET A 473 3.07 12.45 22.91
N GLN A 474 2.38 11.58 23.66
CA GLN A 474 1.63 11.97 24.86
C GLN A 474 2.51 12.02 26.13
N ALA A 475 3.63 11.29 26.18
CA ALA A 475 4.47 11.20 27.39
C ALA A 475 5.74 12.07 27.36
N SER A 476 6.03 12.81 26.27
CA SER A 476 7.35 13.45 26.08
C SER A 476 8.52 12.47 26.28
N LEU A 477 8.33 11.19 25.94
CA LEU A 477 9.33 10.13 26.14
C LEU A 477 10.19 9.97 24.89
N ASP A 478 11.49 10.05 25.10
CA ASP A 478 12.54 9.86 24.10
C ASP A 478 12.53 8.41 23.58
N LEU A 479 12.34 8.20 22.27
CA LEU A 479 12.34 6.88 21.61
C LEU A 479 13.63 6.11 21.87
N GLU A 480 14.75 6.82 22.01
CA GLU A 480 16.03 6.22 22.36
C GLU A 480 16.00 5.61 23.76
N ARG A 481 15.33 6.27 24.72
CA ARG A 481 15.19 5.78 26.09
C ARG A 481 14.34 4.51 26.17
N VAL A 482 13.25 4.45 25.41
CA VAL A 482 12.37 3.25 25.38
C VAL A 482 13.12 2.06 24.78
N LEU A 483 13.79 2.27 23.65
CA LEU A 483 14.61 1.22 23.03
C LEU A 483 15.78 0.81 23.91
N PHE A 484 16.39 1.75 24.64
CA PHE A 484 17.46 1.48 25.59
C PHE A 484 17.02 0.51 26.69
N ASP A 485 15.80 0.67 27.20
CA ASP A 485 15.23 -0.22 28.23
C ASP A 485 14.80 -1.57 27.64
N ILE A 486 14.11 -1.58 26.50
CA ILE A 486 13.66 -2.82 25.81
C ILE A 486 14.84 -3.73 25.46
N LEU A 487 15.96 -3.13 25.01
CA LEU A 487 17.15 -3.83 24.55
C LEU A 487 18.16 -4.09 25.67
N ALA A 488 17.90 -3.72 26.92
CA ALA A 488 18.88 -3.78 28.01
C ALA A 488 19.61 -5.13 28.16
N LYS A 489 18.98 -6.25 27.77
CA LYS A 489 19.57 -7.59 27.82
C LYS A 489 20.56 -7.91 26.69
N VAL A 490 20.39 -7.29 25.52
CA VAL A 490 21.16 -7.58 24.30
C VAL A 490 21.92 -6.36 23.79
N ARG A 491 21.75 -5.19 24.42
CA ARG A 491 22.31 -3.91 23.98
C ARG A 491 23.83 -3.97 23.84
N ASP A 492 24.50 -4.60 24.80
CA ASP A 492 25.96 -4.68 24.85
C ASP A 492 26.51 -5.95 24.14
N ASP A 493 25.62 -6.81 23.61
CA ASP A 493 25.98 -8.02 22.87
C ASP A 493 26.47 -7.66 21.46
N GLY A 494 27.75 -7.93 21.18
CA GLY A 494 28.38 -7.62 19.91
C GLY A 494 27.77 -8.35 18.70
N GLU A 495 27.28 -9.59 18.89
CA GLU A 495 26.67 -10.38 17.81
C GLU A 495 25.27 -9.83 17.47
N CYS A 496 24.47 -9.51 18.50
CA CYS A 496 23.16 -8.88 18.31
C CYS A 496 23.30 -7.51 17.62
N ARG A 497 24.24 -6.68 18.08
CA ARG A 497 24.56 -5.39 17.45
C ARG A 497 24.99 -5.55 16.00
N ALA A 498 25.80 -6.56 15.67
CA ALA A 498 26.20 -6.85 14.30
C ALA A 498 25.00 -7.20 13.40
N VAL A 499 24.05 -8.02 13.90
CA VAL A 499 22.82 -8.37 13.17
C VAL A 499 21.96 -7.13 12.93
N LEU A 500 21.74 -6.31 13.97
CA LEU A 500 20.93 -5.09 13.86
C LEU A 500 21.60 -4.01 13.00
N ALA A 501 22.93 -3.93 12.96
CA ALA A 501 23.65 -3.03 12.07
C ALA A 501 23.35 -3.31 10.58
N VAL A 502 23.25 -4.59 10.20
CA VAL A 502 22.87 -5.00 8.84
C VAL A 502 21.42 -4.61 8.52
N MET A 503 20.51 -4.83 9.47
CA MET A 503 19.09 -4.54 9.27
C MET A 503 18.78 -3.04 9.28
N ALA A 504 19.53 -2.24 10.05
CA ALA A 504 19.31 -0.81 10.23
C ALA A 504 20.06 0.09 9.25
N GLU A 505 20.86 -0.45 8.32
CA GLU A 505 21.80 0.27 7.46
C GLU A 505 21.28 1.62 6.92
N LYS A 506 21.93 2.73 7.31
CA LYS A 506 21.51 4.10 6.98
C LYS A 506 21.57 4.45 5.49
N LYS A 507 22.50 3.85 4.73
CA LYS A 507 22.70 4.19 3.30
C LYS A 507 21.52 3.77 2.42
N ARG A 508 20.73 2.78 2.82
CA ARG A 508 19.62 2.29 1.99
C ARG A 508 18.40 3.18 2.20
N GLN A 509 17.85 3.71 1.12
CA GLN A 509 16.65 4.56 1.18
C GLN A 509 15.42 3.81 1.71
N PHE A 510 15.29 2.52 1.41
CA PHE A 510 14.15 1.69 1.78
C PHE A 510 14.56 0.54 2.70
N LEU A 511 13.59 0.00 3.43
CA LEU A 511 13.77 -1.20 4.23
C LEU A 511 14.09 -2.40 3.34
N GLN A 512 14.87 -3.32 3.88
CA GLN A 512 15.17 -4.59 3.25
C GLN A 512 14.78 -5.75 4.15
N ARG A 513 14.48 -6.87 3.51
CA ARG A 513 14.25 -8.14 4.17
C ARG A 513 15.44 -9.05 3.94
N TYR A 514 15.77 -9.83 4.95
CA TYR A 514 16.93 -10.70 4.98
C TYR A 514 16.50 -12.12 5.32
N ALA A 515 16.93 -13.09 4.53
CA ALA A 515 16.93 -14.47 4.97
C ALA A 515 17.98 -14.67 6.05
N LEU A 516 17.85 -15.76 6.79
CA LEU A 516 18.81 -16.10 7.84
C LEU A 516 20.23 -16.31 7.29
N ASP A 517 20.36 -16.83 6.07
CA ASP A 517 21.64 -16.96 5.37
C ASP A 517 22.25 -15.62 4.96
N ASP A 518 21.43 -14.62 4.64
CA ASP A 518 21.92 -13.27 4.29
C ASP A 518 22.58 -12.63 5.53
N LEU A 519 21.93 -12.73 6.70
CA LEU A 519 22.48 -12.24 7.96
C LEU A 519 23.73 -13.01 8.38
N PHE A 520 23.75 -14.33 8.17
CA PHE A 520 24.95 -15.15 8.40
C PHE A 520 26.11 -14.69 7.51
N PHE A 521 25.84 -14.40 6.23
CA PHE A 521 26.86 -13.96 5.30
C PHE A 521 27.46 -12.60 5.72
N GLU A 522 26.63 -11.68 6.23
CA GLU A 522 27.08 -10.35 6.65
C GLU A 522 27.76 -10.31 8.02
N THR A 523 27.44 -11.25 8.92
CA THR A 523 27.88 -11.18 10.32
C THR A 523 28.77 -12.32 10.78
N ARG A 524 28.74 -13.48 10.09
CA ARG A 524 29.32 -14.76 10.51
C ARG A 524 28.77 -15.30 11.85
N VAL A 525 27.78 -14.63 12.45
CA VAL A 525 27.10 -15.09 13.67
C VAL A 525 26.38 -16.40 13.35
N SER A 526 26.43 -17.38 14.26
CA SER A 526 25.85 -18.68 13.97
C SER A 526 24.34 -18.57 13.69
N ARG A 527 23.85 -19.42 12.79
CA ARG A 527 22.44 -19.45 12.38
C ARG A 527 21.48 -19.58 13.57
N SER A 528 21.85 -20.35 14.60
CA SER A 528 21.05 -20.53 15.81
C SER A 528 20.99 -19.28 16.68
N TRP A 529 22.09 -18.52 16.75
CA TRP A 529 22.13 -17.26 17.50
C TRP A 529 21.37 -16.16 16.77
N ILE A 530 21.57 -16.02 15.45
CA ILE A 530 20.78 -15.11 14.60
C ILE A 530 19.28 -15.36 14.83
N LEU A 531 18.83 -16.61 14.75
CA LEU A 531 17.42 -16.94 14.96
C LEU A 531 16.95 -16.55 16.37
N SER A 532 17.75 -16.81 17.40
CA SER A 532 17.44 -16.42 18.78
C SER A 532 17.27 -14.90 18.92
N TYR A 533 18.17 -14.11 18.32
CA TYR A 533 18.05 -12.64 18.33
C TYR A 533 16.81 -12.17 17.56
N LEU A 534 16.55 -12.74 16.38
CA LEU A 534 15.38 -12.38 15.58
C LEU A 534 14.07 -12.70 16.30
N ILE A 535 13.98 -13.83 17.00
CA ILE A 535 12.82 -14.17 17.83
C ILE A 535 12.67 -13.13 18.96
N PHE A 536 13.76 -12.83 19.68
CA PHE A 536 13.74 -11.83 20.76
C PHE A 536 13.28 -10.45 20.28
N LEU A 537 13.76 -10.01 19.11
CA LEU A 537 13.42 -8.73 18.49
C LEU A 537 12.00 -8.72 17.92
N LYS A 538 11.54 -9.85 17.38
CA LYS A 538 10.17 -10.04 16.88
C LYS A 538 9.14 -10.00 18.01
N GLU A 539 9.43 -10.62 19.16
CA GLU A 539 8.55 -10.54 20.35
C GLU A 539 8.41 -9.11 20.92
N ARG A 540 9.30 -8.19 20.50
CA ARG A 540 9.30 -6.77 20.85
C ARG A 540 8.97 -5.88 19.65
N ASP A 541 8.57 -6.52 18.54
CA ASP A 541 8.18 -5.92 17.29
C ASP A 541 9.19 -4.93 16.68
N ILE A 542 10.47 -5.08 16.98
CA ILE A 542 11.56 -4.35 16.31
C ILE A 542 11.77 -4.94 14.91
N VAL A 543 11.52 -6.25 14.76
CA VAL A 543 11.68 -7.01 13.52
C VAL A 543 10.38 -7.72 13.18
N THR A 544 10.02 -7.71 11.90
CA THR A 544 8.91 -8.48 11.33
C THR A 544 9.42 -9.71 10.60
N GLU A 545 8.62 -10.78 10.62
CA GLU A 545 8.89 -12.01 9.88
C GLU A 545 7.84 -12.20 8.79
N SER A 546 8.29 -12.49 7.57
CA SER A 546 7.45 -12.80 6.42
C SER A 546 7.94 -14.09 5.73
N GLY A 547 7.01 -14.97 5.36
CA GLY A 547 7.34 -16.19 4.64
C GLY A 547 7.12 -16.02 3.14
N TYR A 548 8.10 -16.39 2.32
CA TYR A 548 8.00 -16.38 0.85
C TYR A 548 8.81 -17.53 0.25
N GLY A 549 8.19 -18.35 -0.61
CA GLY A 549 8.88 -19.47 -1.28
C GLY A 549 9.42 -20.54 -0.33
N GLY A 550 8.79 -20.75 0.83
CA GLY A 550 9.26 -21.68 1.86
C GLY A 550 10.44 -21.18 2.70
N ILE A 551 10.85 -19.91 2.53
CA ILE A 551 11.92 -19.26 3.28
C ILE A 551 11.32 -18.16 4.16
N ASN A 552 11.80 -18.05 5.39
CA ASN A 552 11.45 -16.95 6.28
C ASN A 552 12.43 -15.79 6.09
N TYR A 553 11.86 -14.60 5.91
CA TYR A 553 12.57 -13.34 5.76
C TYR A 553 12.26 -12.44 6.94
N TYR A 554 13.25 -11.66 7.34
CA TYR A 554 13.18 -10.75 8.47
C TYR A 554 13.52 -9.32 8.03
N ALA A 555 12.72 -8.35 8.44
CA ALA A 555 12.94 -6.94 8.15
C ALA A 555 12.71 -6.12 9.42
N LEU A 556 13.27 -4.91 9.50
CA LEU A 556 12.84 -3.98 10.55
C LEU A 556 11.35 -3.69 10.38
N SER A 557 10.63 -3.61 11.49
CA SER A 557 9.18 -3.33 11.47
C SER A 557 8.86 -1.94 10.95
N ASN A 558 9.72 -0.96 11.26
CA ASN A 558 9.54 0.42 10.83
C ASN A 558 10.91 1.08 10.57
N ARG A 559 11.01 1.83 9.48
CA ARG A 559 12.21 2.61 9.13
C ARG A 559 12.56 3.66 10.17
N CYS A 560 11.57 4.18 10.91
CA CYS A 560 11.78 5.16 11.97
C CYS A 560 12.63 4.61 13.11
N LEU A 561 12.78 3.27 13.22
CA LEU A 561 13.64 2.64 14.21
C LEU A 561 15.14 2.75 13.85
N ARG A 562 15.51 3.06 12.61
CA ARG A 562 16.92 3.06 12.18
C ARG A 562 17.78 4.02 13.00
N ASP A 563 17.44 5.30 13.02
CA ASP A 563 18.26 6.30 13.73
C ASP A 563 18.32 6.06 15.25
N PRO A 564 17.20 5.78 15.93
CA PRO A 564 17.22 5.42 17.35
C PRO A 564 18.03 4.16 17.66
N LEU A 565 17.91 3.10 16.84
CA LEU A 565 18.71 1.89 17.02
C LEU A 565 20.21 2.18 16.85
N TYR A 566 20.57 3.03 15.88
CA TYR A 566 21.95 3.48 15.69
C TYR A 566 22.51 4.19 16.92
N SER A 567 21.73 5.11 17.50
CA SER A 567 22.12 5.84 18.70
C SER A 567 22.27 4.90 19.91
N VAL A 568 21.23 4.11 20.19
CA VAL A 568 21.15 3.25 21.38
C VAL A 568 22.19 2.12 21.38
N LEU A 569 22.46 1.54 20.21
CA LEU A 569 23.34 0.38 20.07
C LEU A 569 24.74 0.74 19.56
N LYS A 570 25.02 2.01 19.27
CA LYS A 570 26.31 2.46 18.69
C LYS A 570 26.68 1.65 17.46
N LEU A 571 25.76 1.61 16.50
CA LEU A 571 25.92 0.81 15.27
C LEU A 571 26.91 1.45 14.29
N ASP A 572 27.39 2.66 14.57
CA ASP A 572 28.45 3.36 13.83
C ASP A 572 29.75 2.54 13.77
N GLU A 573 30.02 1.73 14.79
CA GLU A 573 31.17 0.81 14.84
C GLU A 573 31.18 -0.18 13.66
N PHE A 574 30.04 -0.47 13.04
CA PHE A 574 29.87 -1.45 11.97
C PHE A 574 29.80 -0.83 10.56
N GLU A 575 29.81 0.50 10.41
CA GLU A 575 29.71 1.15 9.10
C GLU A 575 30.84 0.77 8.14
N GLU A 576 32.02 0.43 8.68
CA GLU A 576 33.14 -0.06 7.89
C GLU A 576 32.81 -1.35 7.14
N LYS A 577 31.95 -2.23 7.67
CA LYS A 577 31.52 -3.45 6.96
C LYS A 577 30.76 -3.12 5.68
N GLY A 578 29.88 -2.12 5.72
CA GLY A 578 29.16 -1.64 4.54
C GLY A 578 30.12 -1.08 3.48
N LYS A 579 31.14 -0.31 3.90
CA LYS A 579 32.19 0.20 2.99
C LYS A 579 33.02 -0.93 2.37
N VAL A 580 33.29 -2.00 3.13
CA VAL A 580 33.95 -3.21 2.62
C VAL A 580 33.11 -3.87 1.53
N ARG A 581 31.80 -4.05 1.75
CA ARG A 581 30.90 -4.64 0.74
C ARG A 581 30.82 -3.81 -0.54
N GLU A 582 30.70 -2.50 -0.40
CA GLU A 582 30.66 -1.58 -1.54
C GLU A 582 31.95 -1.65 -2.35
N ALA A 583 33.11 -1.61 -1.70
CA ALA A 583 34.40 -1.70 -2.37
C ALA A 583 34.62 -3.05 -3.06
N LEU A 584 34.15 -4.16 -2.46
CA LEU A 584 34.20 -5.49 -3.08
C LEU A 584 33.27 -5.56 -4.29
N HIS A 585 32.05 -5.06 -4.17
CA HIS A 585 31.09 -5.01 -5.29
C HIS A 585 31.62 -4.18 -6.46
N ASP A 586 32.21 -3.02 -6.19
CA ASP A 586 32.85 -2.18 -7.20
C ASP A 586 34.06 -2.87 -7.84
N ALA A 587 34.90 -3.54 -7.04
CA ALA A 587 36.05 -4.29 -7.54
C ALA A 587 35.63 -5.42 -8.48
N VAL A 588 34.58 -6.17 -8.11
CA VAL A 588 34.02 -7.25 -8.95
C VAL A 588 33.42 -6.68 -10.24
N THR A 589 32.61 -5.62 -10.13
CA THR A 589 31.86 -5.08 -11.28
C THR A 589 32.75 -4.36 -12.27
N ARG A 590 33.73 -3.59 -11.79
CA ARG A 590 34.68 -2.84 -12.64
C ARG A 590 35.92 -3.64 -12.98
N GLU A 591 36.07 -4.81 -12.36
CA GLU A 591 37.22 -5.68 -12.45
C GLU A 591 38.56 -4.99 -12.09
N VAL A 592 38.58 -4.22 -10.99
CA VAL A 592 39.74 -3.44 -10.52
C VAL A 592 40.25 -3.96 -9.17
N PHE A 593 41.56 -3.99 -8.98
CA PHE A 593 42.18 -4.37 -7.70
C PHE A 593 41.93 -3.33 -6.60
N LEU A 594 41.74 -3.82 -5.38
CA LEU A 594 41.43 -3.02 -4.20
C LEU A 594 42.64 -2.20 -3.76
N GLU A 595 42.37 -1.00 -3.23
CA GLU A 595 43.39 -0.14 -2.63
C GLU A 595 43.89 -0.68 -1.28
N GLU A 596 45.12 -0.30 -0.91
CA GLU A 596 45.75 -0.77 0.33
C GLU A 596 44.96 -0.39 1.60
N LYS A 597 44.36 0.81 1.61
CA LYS A 597 43.49 1.25 2.71
C LYS A 597 42.27 0.34 2.87
N THR A 598 41.68 -0.09 1.75
CA THR A 598 40.54 -1.00 1.74
C THR A 598 40.93 -2.40 2.23
N LEU A 599 42.09 -2.89 1.80
CA LEU A 599 42.62 -4.18 2.29
C LEU A 599 42.86 -4.19 3.81
N ALA A 600 43.33 -3.08 4.39
CA ALA A 600 43.47 -2.96 5.84
C ALA A 600 42.11 -3.04 6.57
N MET A 601 41.06 -2.44 6.00
CA MET A 601 39.69 -2.57 6.54
C MET A 601 39.17 -4.01 6.40
N ILE A 602 39.42 -4.66 5.26
CA ILE A 602 39.00 -6.05 5.01
C ILE A 602 39.70 -7.01 5.98
N GLU A 603 41.00 -6.82 6.24
CA GLU A 603 41.74 -7.64 7.23
C GLU A 603 41.14 -7.49 8.64
N LYS A 604 40.79 -6.26 9.06
CA LYS A 604 40.14 -6.01 10.35
C LYS A 604 38.83 -6.78 10.51
N TRP A 605 38.03 -6.87 9.46
CA TRP A 605 36.70 -7.51 9.49
C TRP A 605 36.70 -8.96 8.99
N LYS A 606 37.87 -9.52 8.69
CA LYS A 606 38.05 -10.83 8.05
C LYS A 606 37.24 -11.94 8.73
N ASP A 607 37.28 -12.00 10.06
CA ASP A 607 36.66 -13.07 10.83
C ASP A 607 35.22 -12.76 11.24
N HIS A 608 34.65 -11.63 10.81
CA HIS A 608 33.31 -11.17 11.20
C HIS A 608 32.39 -10.99 9.98
N MET A 609 32.85 -11.44 8.81
CA MET A 609 32.16 -11.41 7.54
C MET A 609 32.45 -12.71 6.78
N VAL A 610 31.51 -13.12 5.93
CA VAL A 610 31.72 -14.16 4.93
C VAL A 610 31.95 -13.47 3.59
N PHE A 611 32.92 -13.94 2.82
CA PHE A 611 33.26 -13.39 1.51
C PHE A 611 32.89 -14.39 0.43
N SER A 612 32.30 -13.91 -0.66
CA SER A 612 31.95 -14.75 -1.80
C SER A 612 33.21 -15.32 -2.48
N ARG A 613 33.01 -16.26 -3.39
CA ARG A 613 34.09 -16.79 -4.21
C ARG A 613 34.77 -15.69 -5.04
N GLU A 614 33.99 -14.77 -5.62
CA GLU A 614 34.52 -13.64 -6.36
C GLU A 614 35.26 -12.67 -5.44
N ASP A 615 34.69 -12.33 -4.28
CA ASP A 615 35.30 -11.44 -3.29
C ASP A 615 36.70 -11.93 -2.91
N ILE A 616 36.82 -13.22 -2.58
CA ILE A 616 38.09 -13.84 -2.22
C ILE A 616 39.11 -13.75 -3.36
N GLY A 617 38.69 -13.97 -4.62
CA GLY A 617 39.56 -13.83 -5.77
C GLY A 617 40.15 -12.41 -5.89
N TRP A 618 39.31 -11.39 -5.75
CA TRP A 618 39.72 -9.99 -5.81
C TRP A 618 40.58 -9.58 -4.61
N ILE A 619 40.25 -10.03 -3.40
CA ILE A 619 41.06 -9.79 -2.19
C ILE A 619 42.46 -10.37 -2.37
N LEU A 620 42.56 -11.65 -2.72
CA LEU A 620 43.83 -12.33 -2.89
C LEU A 620 44.66 -11.70 -4.01
N GLY A 621 44.04 -11.39 -5.15
CA GLY A 621 44.71 -10.71 -6.25
C GLY A 621 45.26 -9.35 -5.84
N SER A 622 44.47 -8.57 -5.09
CA SER A 622 44.88 -7.25 -4.60
C SER A 622 46.01 -7.34 -3.58
N LEU A 623 46.01 -8.34 -2.69
CA LEU A 623 47.11 -8.57 -1.75
C LEU A 623 48.43 -8.83 -2.48
N VAL A 624 48.40 -9.61 -3.56
CA VAL A 624 49.59 -9.85 -4.41
C VAL A 624 50.05 -8.56 -5.10
N VAL A 625 49.12 -7.74 -5.62
CA VAL A 625 49.47 -6.44 -6.25
C VAL A 625 50.21 -5.52 -5.29
N HIS A 626 49.81 -5.51 -4.02
CA HIS A 626 50.42 -4.69 -2.96
C HIS A 626 51.53 -5.41 -2.18
N SER A 627 51.98 -6.59 -2.65
CA SER A 627 53.04 -7.38 -2.01
C SER A 627 52.78 -7.70 -0.53
N ARG A 628 51.52 -7.94 -0.16
CA ARG A 628 51.09 -8.33 1.19
C ARG A 628 50.87 -9.84 1.29
N ASP A 629 50.89 -10.34 2.52
CA ASP A 629 50.61 -11.75 2.79
C ASP A 629 49.15 -12.08 2.48
N TYR A 630 48.94 -13.12 1.67
CA TYR A 630 47.63 -13.61 1.25
C TYR A 630 47.22 -14.91 1.97
N SER A 631 48.10 -15.49 2.79
CA SER A 631 47.91 -16.80 3.43
C SER A 631 46.64 -16.86 4.28
N GLY A 632 46.39 -15.83 5.09
CA GLY A 632 45.22 -15.76 5.97
C GLY A 632 43.89 -15.78 5.22
N PHE A 633 43.79 -15.12 4.07
CA PHE A 633 42.58 -15.15 3.24
C PHE A 633 42.43 -16.47 2.48
N LEU A 634 43.54 -17.09 2.09
CA LEU A 634 43.50 -18.39 1.44
C LEU A 634 43.06 -19.50 2.42
N GLU A 635 43.51 -19.45 3.67
CA GLU A 635 43.04 -20.33 4.75
C GLU A 635 41.57 -20.08 5.09
N LYS A 636 41.15 -18.82 5.12
CA LYS A 636 39.73 -18.46 5.28
C LYS A 636 38.87 -19.05 4.16
N ALA A 637 39.29 -18.93 2.90
CA ALA A 637 38.56 -19.48 1.76
C ALA A 637 38.39 -21.01 1.85
N LYS A 638 39.40 -21.71 2.37
CA LYS A 638 39.35 -23.15 2.64
C LYS A 638 38.40 -23.49 3.79
N THR A 639 38.48 -22.75 4.89
CA THR A 639 37.66 -22.94 6.09
C THR A 639 36.18 -22.67 5.80
N ASP A 640 35.88 -21.63 5.03
CA ASP A 640 34.51 -21.24 4.67
C ASP A 640 33.92 -22.12 3.55
N GLY A 641 34.76 -22.87 2.83
CA GLY A 641 34.34 -23.80 1.79
C GLY A 641 33.82 -23.17 0.49
N LEU A 642 33.93 -21.83 0.35
CA LEU A 642 33.41 -21.07 -0.80
C LEU A 642 34.35 -21.07 -2.01
N GLY A 643 35.61 -21.44 -1.80
CA GLY A 643 36.63 -21.51 -2.84
C GLY A 643 37.16 -20.14 -3.25
N VAL A 644 37.95 -20.12 -4.33
CA VAL A 644 38.62 -18.93 -4.87
C VAL A 644 38.20 -18.76 -6.32
N ASP A 645 37.81 -17.56 -6.73
CA ASP A 645 37.77 -17.22 -8.15
C ASP A 645 39.19 -16.90 -8.64
N ILE A 646 39.64 -17.65 -9.63
CA ILE A 646 40.99 -17.53 -10.16
C ILE A 646 41.14 -16.40 -11.18
N HIS A 647 40.04 -15.87 -11.74
CA HIS A 647 40.11 -14.86 -12.81
C HIS A 647 40.89 -13.60 -12.42
N PRO A 648 40.68 -12.99 -11.24
CA PRO A 648 41.46 -11.82 -10.83
C PRO A 648 42.96 -12.14 -10.71
N ILE A 649 43.29 -13.34 -10.23
CA ILE A 649 44.67 -13.79 -10.04
C ILE A 649 45.35 -14.06 -11.39
N LEU A 650 44.62 -14.58 -12.39
CA LEU A 650 45.14 -14.80 -13.74
C LEU A 650 45.60 -13.50 -14.41
N LYS A 651 44.96 -12.36 -14.11
CA LYS A 651 45.38 -11.04 -14.62
C LYS A 651 46.80 -10.68 -14.19
N LEU A 652 47.23 -11.16 -13.01
CA LEU A 652 48.54 -10.85 -12.44
C LEU A 652 49.71 -11.51 -13.16
N LEU A 653 49.44 -12.56 -13.95
CA LEU A 653 50.45 -13.24 -14.75
C LEU A 653 51.04 -12.33 -15.84
N TYR A 654 50.38 -11.23 -16.19
CA TYR A 654 50.81 -10.31 -17.24
C TYR A 654 51.39 -9.00 -16.68
N LEU A 655 51.71 -8.95 -15.38
CA LEU A 655 52.40 -7.81 -14.78
C LEU A 655 53.89 -7.81 -15.13
N ASP A 656 54.49 -6.63 -15.29
CA ASP A 656 55.93 -6.49 -15.56
C ASP A 656 56.81 -7.00 -14.40
N ASP A 657 56.31 -6.89 -13.16
CA ASP A 657 57.02 -7.31 -11.96
C ASP A 657 57.07 -8.83 -11.82
N ALA A 658 58.27 -9.39 -11.99
CA ALA A 658 58.51 -10.84 -11.88
C ALA A 658 58.23 -11.41 -10.47
N GLY A 659 58.40 -10.61 -9.41
CA GLY A 659 58.06 -11.01 -8.05
C GLY A 659 56.56 -11.24 -7.89
N LYS A 660 55.74 -10.29 -8.38
CA LYS A 660 54.28 -10.39 -8.34
C LYS A 660 53.76 -11.53 -9.22
N ARG A 661 54.32 -11.72 -10.42
CA ARG A 661 54.00 -12.89 -11.27
C ARG A 661 54.28 -14.20 -10.55
N LYS A 662 55.43 -14.31 -9.89
CA LYS A 662 55.83 -15.50 -9.13
C LYS A 662 54.84 -15.83 -8.01
N GLU A 663 54.42 -14.83 -7.23
CA GLU A 663 53.43 -15.01 -6.16
C GLU A 663 52.05 -15.36 -6.72
N ALA A 664 51.63 -14.75 -7.83
CA ALA A 664 50.38 -15.12 -8.51
C ALA A 664 50.38 -16.59 -8.96
N VAL A 665 51.48 -17.09 -9.53
CA VAL A 665 51.62 -18.51 -9.90
C VAL A 665 51.52 -19.41 -8.68
N LYS A 666 52.19 -19.09 -7.57
CA LYS A 666 52.08 -19.87 -6.33
C LYS A 666 50.63 -19.93 -5.83
N LEU A 667 49.97 -18.78 -5.76
CA LEU A 667 48.60 -18.67 -5.30
C LEU A 667 47.62 -19.50 -6.16
N LEU A 668 47.75 -19.44 -7.49
CA LEU A 668 46.96 -20.28 -8.40
C LEU A 668 47.19 -21.76 -8.10
N VAL A 669 48.44 -22.18 -7.95
CA VAL A 669 48.79 -23.58 -7.63
C VAL A 669 48.19 -24.03 -6.30
N GLU A 670 48.24 -23.18 -5.28
CA GLU A 670 47.66 -23.47 -3.97
C GLU A 670 46.13 -23.50 -3.98
N SER A 671 45.47 -22.76 -4.90
CA SER A 671 44.01 -22.80 -5.09
C SER A 671 43.51 -24.14 -5.64
N ARG A 672 44.38 -24.90 -6.34
CA ARG A 672 44.09 -26.20 -6.97
C ARG A 672 42.91 -26.21 -7.96
N ASP A 673 42.54 -25.06 -8.52
CA ASP A 673 41.48 -24.99 -9.53
C ASP A 673 41.98 -25.55 -10.88
N LYS A 674 41.35 -26.62 -11.36
CA LYS A 674 41.71 -27.27 -12.63
C LYS A 674 41.60 -26.33 -13.84
N ARG A 675 40.79 -25.29 -13.76
CA ARG A 675 40.59 -24.30 -14.84
C ARG A 675 41.84 -23.46 -15.10
N MET A 676 42.81 -23.44 -14.17
CA MET A 676 44.06 -22.70 -14.34
C MET A 676 45.04 -23.35 -15.32
N VAL A 677 44.90 -24.64 -15.65
CA VAL A 677 45.89 -25.40 -16.44
C VAL A 677 46.17 -24.73 -17.79
N ASN A 678 45.12 -24.39 -18.55
CA ASN A 678 45.28 -23.77 -19.88
C ASN A 678 45.87 -22.35 -19.80
N PRO A 679 45.38 -21.45 -18.94
CA PRO A 679 46.01 -20.14 -18.73
C PRO A 679 47.49 -20.21 -18.33
N LEU A 680 47.86 -21.13 -17.43
CA LEU A 680 49.25 -21.29 -17.00
C LEU A 680 50.15 -21.84 -18.11
N LEU A 681 49.64 -22.73 -18.97
CA LEU A 681 50.37 -23.21 -20.15
C LEU A 681 50.59 -22.09 -21.17
N GLN A 682 49.60 -21.24 -21.40
CA GLN A 682 49.74 -20.07 -22.26
C GLN A 682 50.81 -19.12 -21.71
N HIS A 683 50.79 -18.86 -20.40
CA HIS A 683 51.77 -18.01 -19.75
C HIS A 683 53.19 -18.62 -19.81
N LEU A 684 53.33 -19.94 -19.68
CA LEU A 684 54.62 -20.65 -19.83
C LEU A 684 55.29 -20.39 -21.20
N ARG A 685 54.51 -20.16 -22.26
CA ARG A 685 55.04 -19.86 -23.61
C ARG A 685 55.70 -18.48 -23.72
N GLN A 686 55.30 -17.55 -22.87
CA GLN A 686 55.71 -16.14 -22.95
C GLN A 686 56.60 -15.72 -21.78
N GLU A 687 56.68 -16.53 -20.73
CA GLU A 687 57.51 -16.23 -19.56
C GLU A 687 58.99 -16.39 -19.89
N ASP A 688 59.82 -15.49 -19.38
CA ASP A 688 61.28 -15.51 -19.58
C ASP A 688 62.04 -15.87 -18.29
N VAL A 689 61.41 -15.72 -17.13
CA VAL A 689 62.04 -15.94 -15.83
C VAL A 689 62.11 -17.45 -15.50
N PRO A 690 63.32 -18.04 -15.37
CA PRO A 690 63.49 -19.48 -15.16
C PRO A 690 62.82 -20.02 -13.89
N GLU A 691 62.80 -19.23 -12.82
CA GLU A 691 62.15 -19.59 -11.55
C GLU A 691 60.63 -19.73 -11.71
N ILE A 692 60.00 -18.84 -12.48
CA ILE A 692 58.55 -18.86 -12.74
C ILE A 692 58.21 -20.04 -13.66
N LYS A 693 58.99 -20.29 -14.71
CA LYS A 693 58.82 -21.47 -15.56
C LYS A 693 58.82 -22.79 -14.77
N LYS A 694 59.75 -22.94 -13.82
CA LYS A 694 59.81 -24.12 -12.94
C LYS A 694 58.56 -24.23 -12.06
N LEU A 695 58.06 -23.11 -11.52
CA LEU A 695 56.84 -23.08 -10.72
C LEU A 695 55.60 -23.44 -11.54
N LEU A 696 55.49 -22.94 -12.78
CA LEU A 696 54.42 -23.29 -13.71
C LEU A 696 54.39 -24.79 -14.00
N ILE A 697 55.54 -25.38 -14.34
CA ILE A 697 55.66 -26.83 -14.60
C ILE A 697 55.26 -27.64 -13.37
N LYS A 698 55.80 -27.29 -12.19
CA LYS A 698 55.44 -27.96 -10.94
C LYS A 698 53.95 -27.83 -10.64
N GLY A 699 53.42 -26.62 -10.77
CA GLY A 699 52.04 -26.27 -10.48
C GLY A 699 51.03 -26.99 -11.34
N ILE A 700 51.20 -26.91 -12.66
CA ILE A 700 50.35 -27.60 -13.64
C ILE A 700 50.46 -29.12 -13.43
N GLY A 701 51.67 -29.63 -13.18
CA GLY A 701 51.90 -31.05 -12.91
C GLY A 701 51.25 -31.56 -11.63
N LEU A 702 51.16 -30.75 -10.57
CA LEU A 702 50.51 -31.13 -9.31
C LEU A 702 48.98 -31.17 -9.39
N VAL A 703 48.37 -30.35 -10.25
CA VAL A 703 46.91 -30.29 -10.43
C VAL A 703 46.41 -31.22 -11.54
N GLY A 704 47.28 -31.53 -12.49
CA GLY A 704 46.95 -32.28 -13.70
C GLY A 704 47.09 -33.80 -13.56
N LYS A 705 46.22 -34.53 -14.27
CA LYS A 705 46.42 -35.97 -14.58
C LYS A 705 47.36 -36.11 -15.80
N LYS A 706 47.56 -37.34 -16.29
CA LYS A 706 48.33 -37.70 -17.51
C LYS A 706 48.30 -36.64 -18.63
N GLY A 707 47.12 -36.13 -18.99
CA GLY A 707 46.95 -35.13 -20.05
C GLY A 707 47.68 -33.79 -19.82
N ALA A 708 47.86 -33.36 -18.58
CA ALA A 708 48.60 -32.14 -18.27
C ALA A 708 50.11 -32.30 -18.49
N PHE A 709 50.66 -33.49 -18.22
CA PHE A 709 52.08 -33.79 -18.49
C PHE A 709 52.36 -33.70 -19.98
N LEU A 710 51.51 -34.32 -20.81
CA LEU A 710 51.61 -34.23 -22.27
C LEU A 710 51.50 -32.80 -22.76
N ALA A 711 50.55 -32.02 -22.23
CA ALA A 711 50.39 -30.61 -22.59
C ALA A 711 51.63 -29.77 -22.25
N ILE A 712 52.24 -29.98 -21.07
CA ILE A 712 53.49 -29.29 -20.68
C ILE A 712 54.63 -29.68 -21.63
N ILE A 713 54.83 -30.97 -21.89
CA ILE A 713 55.93 -31.43 -22.76
C ILE A 713 55.76 -30.92 -24.19
N ASN A 714 54.55 -30.98 -24.74
CA ASN A 714 54.25 -30.41 -26.05
C ASN A 714 54.53 -28.90 -26.08
N THR A 715 54.14 -28.17 -25.03
CA THR A 715 54.39 -26.72 -24.92
C THR A 715 55.89 -26.42 -24.85
N LEU A 716 56.66 -27.16 -24.06
CA LEU A 716 58.12 -26.99 -23.96
C LEU A 716 58.85 -27.32 -25.27
N ARG A 717 58.35 -28.32 -26.00
CA ARG A 717 58.82 -28.67 -27.35
C ARG A 717 58.55 -27.55 -28.35
N GLU A 718 57.35 -26.95 -28.33
CA GLU A 718 56.99 -25.81 -29.17
C GLU A 718 57.88 -24.57 -28.92
N ILE A 719 58.26 -24.33 -27.66
CA ILE A 719 59.14 -23.21 -27.27
C ILE A 719 60.63 -23.52 -27.56
N GLY A 720 60.98 -24.79 -27.73
CA GLY A 720 62.36 -25.23 -28.01
C GLY A 720 63.28 -25.31 -26.78
N ASP A 721 62.74 -25.29 -25.56
CA ASP A 721 63.54 -25.36 -24.32
C ASP A 721 63.82 -26.81 -23.90
N ARG A 722 64.80 -27.43 -24.58
CA ARG A 722 65.20 -28.83 -24.36
C ARG A 722 65.62 -29.11 -22.90
N GLN A 723 66.31 -28.18 -22.25
CA GLN A 723 66.77 -28.41 -20.87
C GLN A 723 65.60 -28.47 -19.89
N LEU A 724 64.62 -27.57 -20.07
CA LEU A 724 63.45 -27.54 -19.22
C LEU A 724 62.52 -28.74 -19.50
N GLN A 725 62.45 -29.19 -20.76
CA GLN A 725 61.75 -30.41 -21.16
C GLN A 725 62.30 -31.66 -20.45
N LEU A 726 63.63 -31.86 -20.46
CA LEU A 726 64.27 -32.97 -19.74
C LEU A 726 63.99 -32.93 -18.22
N LYS A 727 64.06 -31.74 -17.62
CA LYS A 727 63.75 -31.54 -16.18
C LYS A 727 62.28 -31.81 -15.86
N ALA A 728 61.36 -31.46 -16.75
CA ALA A 728 59.95 -31.75 -16.59
C ALA A 728 59.68 -33.26 -16.62
N ILE A 729 60.32 -34.00 -17.53
CA ILE A 729 60.24 -35.47 -17.60
C ILE A 729 60.73 -36.12 -16.30
N ASP A 730 61.90 -35.69 -15.80
CA ASP A 730 62.43 -36.18 -14.52
C ASP A 730 61.48 -35.89 -13.35
N PHE A 731 60.92 -34.67 -13.31
CA PHE A 731 59.96 -34.29 -12.28
C PHE A 731 58.68 -35.13 -12.34
N PHE A 732 58.09 -35.31 -13.53
CA PHE A 732 56.88 -36.12 -13.67
C PHE A 732 57.14 -37.58 -13.29
N TYR A 733 58.24 -38.16 -13.75
CA TYR A 733 58.66 -39.52 -13.36
C TYR A 733 58.69 -39.69 -11.84
N SER A 734 59.28 -38.73 -11.12
CA SER A 734 59.35 -38.74 -9.66
C SER A 734 58.00 -38.61 -8.95
N MET A 735 56.99 -38.02 -9.58
CA MET A 735 55.65 -37.82 -9.00
C MET A 735 54.65 -38.93 -9.32
N SER A 736 54.90 -39.74 -10.36
CA SER A 736 53.91 -40.68 -10.91
C SER A 736 53.70 -41.99 -10.12
N ASP A 737 54.38 -42.20 -8.99
CA ASP A 737 54.20 -43.33 -8.05
C ASP A 737 53.92 -44.69 -8.74
N GLY A 738 54.79 -45.08 -9.68
CA GLY A 738 54.70 -46.34 -10.42
C GLY A 738 53.79 -46.35 -11.66
N LYS A 739 53.09 -45.26 -11.99
CA LYS A 739 52.26 -45.12 -13.22
C LYS A 739 52.92 -44.28 -14.32
N ALA A 740 54.26 -44.20 -14.28
CA ALA A 740 55.02 -43.35 -15.19
C ALA A 740 55.05 -43.89 -16.63
N GLU A 741 54.95 -45.21 -16.79
CA GLU A 741 55.01 -45.91 -18.07
C GLU A 741 53.99 -45.35 -19.07
N GLU A 742 52.72 -45.28 -18.68
CA GLU A 742 51.64 -44.88 -19.58
C GLU A 742 51.89 -43.51 -20.22
N PHE A 743 52.41 -42.53 -19.48
CA PHE A 743 52.62 -41.19 -20.02
C PHE A 743 53.95 -41.07 -20.77
N LEU A 744 54.98 -41.82 -20.37
CA LEU A 744 56.27 -41.84 -21.06
C LEU A 744 56.16 -42.48 -22.45
N VAL A 745 55.34 -43.54 -22.60
CA VAL A 745 55.02 -44.15 -23.89
C VAL A 745 54.32 -43.13 -24.80
N ASP A 746 53.29 -42.44 -24.30
CA ASP A 746 52.60 -41.39 -25.07
C ASP A 746 53.57 -40.27 -25.49
N ILE A 747 54.49 -39.82 -24.64
CA ILE A 747 55.48 -38.80 -25.05
C ILE A 747 56.40 -39.34 -26.15
N ARG A 748 56.87 -40.58 -26.00
CA ARG A 748 57.80 -41.24 -26.94
C ARG A 748 57.23 -41.34 -28.35
N GLU A 749 55.93 -41.63 -28.50
CA GLU A 749 55.27 -41.74 -29.82
C GLU A 749 55.36 -40.45 -30.65
N TYR A 750 55.38 -39.28 -30.01
CA TYR A 750 55.36 -37.99 -30.69
C TYR A 750 56.68 -37.21 -30.55
N GLU A 751 57.68 -37.74 -29.85
CA GLU A 751 58.98 -37.08 -29.64
C GLU A 751 59.94 -37.36 -30.80
N LYS A 752 60.64 -36.32 -31.26
CA LYS A 752 61.60 -36.38 -32.38
C LYS A 752 63.01 -36.02 -31.96
N ASP A 753 63.19 -35.41 -30.79
CA ASP A 753 64.52 -35.05 -30.28
C ASP A 753 65.25 -36.30 -29.74
N PRO A 754 66.41 -36.67 -30.32
CA PRO A 754 67.12 -37.90 -29.95
C PRO A 754 67.63 -37.89 -28.50
N ILE A 755 67.92 -36.73 -27.92
CA ILE A 755 68.38 -36.62 -26.53
C ILE A 755 67.22 -36.89 -25.57
N VAL A 756 66.04 -36.35 -25.89
CA VAL A 756 64.82 -36.54 -25.09
C VAL A 756 64.34 -37.99 -25.20
N LEU A 757 64.38 -38.60 -26.39
CA LEU A 757 64.09 -40.02 -26.59
C LEU A 757 65.01 -40.92 -25.77
N THR A 758 66.34 -40.67 -25.82
CA THR A 758 67.32 -41.44 -25.03
C THR A 758 67.00 -41.39 -23.53
N LYS A 759 66.56 -40.21 -23.04
CA LYS A 759 66.16 -40.03 -21.65
C LYS A 759 64.89 -40.81 -21.32
N ILE A 760 63.86 -40.75 -22.17
CA ILE A 760 62.61 -41.51 -22.00
C ILE A 760 62.89 -43.02 -22.00
N ASP A 761 63.67 -43.51 -22.96
CA ASP A 761 64.04 -44.92 -23.06
C ASP A 761 64.82 -45.38 -21.81
N SER A 762 65.70 -44.54 -21.27
CA SER A 762 66.40 -44.84 -20.01
C SER A 762 65.43 -44.99 -18.83
N LEU A 763 64.41 -44.14 -18.73
CA LEU A 763 63.41 -44.20 -17.65
C LEU A 763 62.45 -45.39 -17.83
N LEU A 764 62.04 -45.71 -19.06
CA LEU A 764 61.23 -46.90 -19.36
C LEU A 764 62.00 -48.21 -19.07
N SER A 765 63.31 -48.24 -19.33
CA SER A 765 64.15 -49.41 -19.01
C SER A 765 64.26 -49.66 -17.51
N ILE A 766 64.24 -48.61 -16.68
CA ILE A 766 64.25 -48.70 -15.21
C ILE A 766 62.91 -49.26 -14.69
N LEU A 767 61.81 -49.01 -15.40
CA LEU A 767 60.48 -49.52 -15.06
C LEU A 767 60.25 -50.97 -15.50
N GLY A 768 61.21 -51.60 -16.20
CA GLY A 768 61.09 -52.98 -16.67
C GLY A 768 60.33 -53.17 -17.98
N VAL A 769 60.13 -52.09 -18.74
CA VAL A 769 59.40 -52.11 -20.03
C VAL A 769 60.42 -52.18 -21.16
N SER A 770 60.74 -53.41 -21.58
CA SER A 770 61.59 -53.66 -22.75
C SER A 770 60.76 -54.19 -23.91
N GLY A 771 60.55 -53.35 -24.93
CA GLY A 771 60.07 -53.75 -26.26
C GLY A 771 58.57 -53.75 -26.42
#